data_AF-A0A8K0EW92-F1
#
_entry.id   AF-A0A8K0EW92-F1
#
_cell.length_a   1.000
_cell.length_b   1.000
_cell.length_c   1.000
_cell.angle_alpha   90.00
_cell.angle_beta   90.00
_cell.angle_gamma   90.00
#
_symmetry.space_group_name_H-M   'P 1'
#
loop_
_entity.id
_entity.type
_entity.pdbx_description
1 polymer ?
#
loop_
_entity_poly.entity_id
_entity_poly.type
_entity_poly.pdbx_seq_one_letter_code
_entity_poly.pdbx_strand_id
1 'polypeptide(L)'
;MAESANLQRRIMLERAKVAEQAERYEDMVKCMKELVETGGKLSAEERNLLSVAYKNVVGSRRSALRVAMSMCQKATAGKIEQAERVQMKIETEFKEMCGDVLSLLDKFLIPGVDELEAEVFYHKMMADYYGYLTEILEGSEREDMVTKANESYEKAYDKATTELAPAHPVRLGVALSFSVFHYEIRHDPKEACRVAKEAFDAALELIDGLKDEAYKDSSLIMQLLRDNLTVWTSEEEDQGESASVVYHCNTKDWTRDDRESKVYRAKVMEQVEQYDTMAKCMKEVGEDRAQTLTIEERNLLSVAYKNVVGSRRSAWRIVTSMDQKKADQGLEESDIGRQAARWLQEKVETEMKEMCGDVLALLDKFLIPGVDELEAEVFYHKMMAGYYGYLTEILEDSEREDMVTKANESYEKAYDKATTELAPAHPVRLGAALSFSVFHYEIRHDPKEACRVAKEAFDAALELIDGLKDEAYKDSSLIMQLLRDNLTVWTSGEEDQGESAYVVYHCNTKDWTRDDIESKVYRAKVAEQAEQYDTMAKCMKEVGEDRVQTLTLEESNLLSVAYKNVVGSRRSAWRIVTSLDQKKANQGLEESDIGRQAARWLQEKVETEMKEVCGEILALLEDILIPGVDMDGNLEAEVFYLKMKGDYLRYLTEISEGSEKEDLMKKANDSYKKAYEKAPTELGPTHPIRLGVALNFSVFHYETRNDSKEACRLAKKAFDEAIAKLDCLSEDSYKDSTLIMQLLRENFTLWSSEQEDQGEN
;
A
#
# COMPACT_ATOMS: atom_id res chain seq x y z
N MET A 1 -33.62 2.90 35.60
CA MET A 1 -32.66 3.88 35.05
C MET A 1 -31.26 3.27 34.89
N ALA A 2 -30.64 2.71 35.93
CA ALA A 2 -29.30 2.09 35.82
C ALA A 2 -29.23 0.90 34.84
N GLU A 3 -30.24 0.03 34.81
CA GLU A 3 -30.28 -1.15 33.91
C GLU A 3 -30.43 -0.77 32.43
N SER A 4 -31.19 0.29 32.13
CA SER A 4 -31.32 0.86 30.79
C SER A 4 -30.04 1.55 30.31
N ALA A 5 -29.30 2.22 31.21
CA ALA A 5 -28.01 2.84 30.89
C ALA A 5 -26.93 1.78 30.60
N ASN A 6 -26.92 0.68 31.34
CA ASN A 6 -26.00 -0.44 31.11
C ASN A 6 -26.30 -1.15 29.77
N LEU A 7 -27.58 -1.37 29.45
CA LEU A 7 -27.97 -1.90 28.14
C LEU A 7 -27.53 -0.99 26.98
N GLN A 8 -27.76 0.33 27.11
CA GLN A 8 -27.35 1.30 26.09
C GLN A 8 -25.83 1.27 25.85
N ARG A 9 -25.04 1.18 26.93
CA ARG A 9 -23.59 1.07 26.84
C ARG A 9 -23.15 -0.19 26.09
N ARG A 10 -23.74 -1.34 26.40
CA ARG A 10 -23.47 -2.61 25.70
C ARG A 10 -23.81 -2.53 24.21
N ILE A 11 -24.93 -1.89 23.87
CA ILE A 11 -25.32 -1.67 22.47
C ILE A 11 -24.25 -0.83 21.73
N MET A 12 -23.80 0.27 22.33
CA MET A 12 -22.78 1.13 21.70
C MET A 12 -21.44 0.42 21.53
N LEU A 13 -21.05 -0.39 22.50
CA LEU A 13 -19.82 -1.18 22.43
C LEU A 13 -19.87 -2.21 21.30
N GLU A 14 -20.97 -2.97 21.17
CA GLU A 14 -21.13 -3.94 20.09
C GLU A 14 -21.19 -3.26 18.71
N ARG A 15 -21.84 -2.08 18.61
CA ARG A 15 -21.83 -1.29 17.37
C ARG A 15 -20.43 -0.82 17.00
N ALA A 16 -19.63 -0.37 17.96
CA ALA A 16 -18.25 0.03 17.71
C ALA A 16 -17.39 -1.15 17.22
N LYS A 17 -17.54 -2.34 17.82
CA LYS A 17 -16.82 -3.57 17.39
C LYS A 17 -17.20 -4.02 15.99
N VAL A 18 -18.49 -3.95 15.65
CA VAL A 18 -18.96 -4.26 14.29
C VAL A 18 -18.42 -3.24 13.28
N ALA A 19 -18.41 -1.96 13.64
CA ALA A 19 -17.87 -0.90 12.79
C ALA A 19 -16.35 -1.04 12.58
N GLU A 20 -15.59 -1.42 13.62
CA GLU A 20 -14.16 -1.71 13.51
C GLU A 20 -13.87 -2.83 12.51
N GLN A 21 -14.56 -3.98 12.63
CA GLN A 21 -14.36 -5.13 11.74
C GLN A 21 -14.76 -4.84 10.30
N ALA A 22 -15.73 -3.93 10.09
CA ALA A 22 -16.15 -3.48 8.77
C ALA A 22 -15.34 -2.27 8.25
N GLU A 23 -14.28 -1.87 8.96
CA GLU A 23 -13.42 -0.70 8.66
C GLU A 23 -14.20 0.63 8.54
N ARG A 24 -15.36 0.70 9.21
CA ARG A 24 -16.24 1.88 9.29
C ARG A 24 -15.84 2.77 10.47
N TYR A 25 -14.59 3.26 10.46
CA TYR A 25 -14.01 4.00 11.59
C TYR A 25 -14.77 5.29 11.95
N GLU A 26 -15.36 5.99 10.98
CA GLU A 26 -16.21 7.17 11.28
C GLU A 26 -17.47 6.80 12.09
N ASP A 27 -18.03 5.61 11.88
CA ASP A 27 -19.17 5.12 12.64
C ASP A 27 -18.73 4.59 14.01
N MET A 28 -17.56 3.95 14.06
CA MET A 28 -16.91 3.54 15.31
C MET A 28 -16.69 4.74 16.23
N VAL A 29 -16.18 5.86 15.71
CA VAL A 29 -16.00 7.12 16.46
C VAL A 29 -17.33 7.63 17.01
N LYS A 30 -18.40 7.63 16.20
CA LYS A 30 -19.74 8.06 16.66
C LYS A 30 -20.23 7.21 17.83
N CYS A 31 -20.14 5.88 17.71
CA CYS A 31 -20.53 4.96 18.78
C CYS A 31 -19.68 5.12 20.05
N MET A 32 -18.35 5.27 19.90
CA MET A 32 -17.45 5.47 21.03
C MET A 32 -17.65 6.83 21.71
N LYS A 33 -17.93 7.89 20.94
CA LYS A 33 -18.26 9.22 21.46
C LYS A 33 -19.53 9.16 22.31
N GLU A 34 -20.60 8.57 21.78
CA GLU A 34 -21.86 8.38 22.52
C GLU A 34 -21.62 7.54 23.79
N LEU A 35 -20.83 6.46 23.70
CA LEU A 35 -20.49 5.62 24.85
C LEU A 35 -19.78 6.42 25.95
N VAL A 36 -18.81 7.26 25.61
CA VAL A 36 -18.12 8.14 26.57
C VAL A 36 -19.07 9.17 27.18
N GLU A 37 -19.91 9.79 26.37
CA GLU A 37 -20.87 10.82 26.82
C GLU A 37 -21.98 10.26 27.72
N THR A 38 -22.34 8.98 27.58
CA THR A 38 -23.25 8.31 28.52
C THR A 38 -22.68 8.15 29.94
N GLY A 39 -21.37 8.34 30.10
CA GLY A 39 -20.67 8.30 31.38
C GLY A 39 -20.29 6.89 31.84
N GLY A 40 -19.50 6.85 32.91
CA GLY A 40 -18.95 5.61 33.47
C GLY A 40 -17.53 5.33 32.98
N LYS A 41 -16.77 4.61 33.80
CA LYS A 41 -15.36 4.31 33.54
C LYS A 41 -15.23 3.37 32.35
N LEU A 42 -14.33 3.69 31.42
CA LEU A 42 -13.96 2.77 30.34
C LEU A 42 -13.04 1.67 30.87
N SER A 43 -13.36 0.42 30.56
CA SER A 43 -12.46 -0.72 30.68
C SER A 43 -11.27 -0.60 29.72
N ALA A 44 -10.22 -1.39 29.92
CA ALA A 44 -9.05 -1.40 29.04
C ALA A 44 -9.42 -1.68 27.56
N GLU A 45 -10.36 -2.60 27.30
CA GLU A 45 -10.86 -2.91 25.96
C GLU A 45 -11.59 -1.70 25.34
N GLU A 46 -12.48 -1.04 26.10
CA GLU A 46 -13.21 0.15 25.64
C GLU A 46 -12.27 1.34 25.39
N ARG A 47 -11.22 1.52 26.22
CA ARG A 47 -10.17 2.53 26.00
C ARG A 47 -9.39 2.27 24.71
N ASN A 48 -9.04 1.00 24.47
CA ASN A 48 -8.35 0.61 23.24
C ASN A 48 -9.21 0.87 22.01
N LEU A 49 -10.50 0.49 22.04
CA LEU A 49 -11.44 0.77 20.95
C LEU A 49 -11.56 2.27 20.65
N LEU A 50 -11.65 3.12 21.68
CA LEU A 50 -11.68 4.57 21.50
C LEU A 50 -10.40 5.08 20.81
N SER A 51 -9.24 4.57 21.23
CA SER A 51 -7.94 4.94 20.64
C SER A 51 -7.81 4.46 19.19
N VAL A 52 -8.20 3.21 18.88
CA VAL A 52 -8.22 2.67 17.52
C VAL A 52 -9.14 3.48 16.61
N ALA A 53 -10.34 3.84 17.09
CA ALA A 53 -11.30 4.64 16.33
C ALA A 53 -10.70 5.99 15.92
N TYR A 54 -10.19 6.76 16.89
CA TYR A 54 -9.64 8.08 16.61
C TYR A 54 -8.29 8.05 15.89
N LYS A 55 -7.45 7.03 16.14
CA LYS A 55 -6.17 6.85 15.42
C LYS A 55 -6.41 6.65 13.92
N ASN A 56 -7.39 5.84 13.54
CA ASN A 56 -7.66 5.56 12.13
C ASN A 56 -8.26 6.78 11.41
N VAL A 57 -9.28 7.45 11.97
CA VAL A 57 -9.88 8.61 11.30
C VAL A 57 -8.91 9.80 11.21
N VAL A 58 -8.15 10.08 12.28
CA VAL A 58 -7.17 11.18 12.28
C VAL A 58 -5.95 10.81 11.44
N GLY A 59 -5.48 9.56 11.49
CA GLY A 59 -4.37 9.09 10.65
C GLY A 59 -4.66 9.18 9.15
N SER A 60 -5.87 8.81 8.74
CA SER A 60 -6.34 8.98 7.35
C SER A 60 -6.30 10.45 6.93
N ARG A 61 -6.87 11.38 7.72
CA ARG A 61 -6.84 12.81 7.38
C ARG A 61 -5.46 13.45 7.50
N ARG A 62 -4.60 13.01 8.43
CA ARG A 62 -3.20 13.43 8.52
C ARG A 62 -2.42 13.08 7.24
N SER A 63 -2.66 11.88 6.71
CA SER A 63 -2.01 11.40 5.48
C SER A 63 -2.51 12.18 4.26
N ALA A 64 -3.83 12.35 4.14
CA ALA A 64 -4.45 13.19 3.11
C ALA A 64 -3.95 14.63 3.15
N LEU A 65 -3.76 15.19 4.35
CA LEU A 65 -3.24 16.54 4.55
C LEU A 65 -1.79 16.68 4.04
N ARG A 66 -0.90 15.73 4.35
CA ARG A 66 0.50 15.76 3.86
C ARG A 66 0.56 15.73 2.33
N VAL A 67 -0.28 14.92 1.71
CA VAL A 67 -0.41 14.88 0.24
C VAL A 67 -0.94 16.21 -0.28
N ALA A 68 -2.01 16.76 0.30
CA ALA A 68 -2.58 18.05 -0.08
C ALA A 68 -1.55 19.19 0.02
N MET A 69 -0.78 19.26 1.10
CA MET A 69 0.32 20.22 1.28
C MET A 69 1.37 20.10 0.17
N SER A 70 1.80 18.86 -0.15
CA SER A 70 2.75 18.62 -1.25
C SER A 70 2.18 19.05 -2.61
N MET A 71 0.88 18.85 -2.83
CA MET A 71 0.21 19.28 -4.06
C MET A 71 0.13 20.80 -4.17
N CYS A 72 -0.15 21.51 -3.07
CA CYS A 72 -0.12 22.97 -3.03
C CYS A 72 1.27 23.51 -3.42
N GLN A 73 2.35 22.88 -2.95
CA GLN A 73 3.72 23.26 -3.31
C GLN A 73 4.03 23.09 -4.81
N LYS A 74 3.42 22.08 -5.45
CA LYS A 74 3.63 21.76 -6.87
C LYS A 74 2.62 22.42 -7.81
N ALA A 75 1.61 23.12 -7.27
CA ALA A 75 0.54 23.69 -8.06
C ALA A 75 1.02 24.91 -8.88
N THR A 76 0.57 25.00 -10.14
CA THR A 76 0.86 26.16 -10.99
C THR A 76 -0.03 27.35 -10.63
N ALA A 77 0.36 28.57 -11.02
CA ALA A 77 -0.31 29.82 -10.62
C ALA A 77 -1.84 29.86 -10.82
N GLY A 78 -2.40 29.10 -11.78
CA GLY A 78 -3.85 29.01 -12.02
C GLY A 78 -4.58 27.92 -11.22
N LYS A 79 -3.86 27.05 -10.50
CA LYS A 79 -4.36 25.87 -9.78
C LYS A 79 -4.12 25.93 -8.26
N ILE A 80 -3.23 26.82 -7.81
CA ILE A 80 -2.91 27.03 -6.39
C ILE A 80 -4.17 27.29 -5.57
N GLU A 81 -5.07 28.18 -6.02
CA GLU A 81 -6.31 28.50 -5.29
C GLU A 81 -7.14 27.25 -4.97
N GLN A 82 -7.28 26.34 -5.93
CA GLN A 82 -8.09 25.14 -5.74
C GLN A 82 -7.37 24.11 -4.87
N ALA A 83 -6.04 24.00 -4.97
CA ALA A 83 -5.24 23.15 -4.09
C ALA A 83 -5.33 23.64 -2.62
N GLU A 84 -5.17 24.95 -2.39
CA GLU A 84 -5.31 25.58 -1.08
C GLU A 84 -6.71 25.39 -0.50
N ARG A 85 -7.77 25.46 -1.33
CA ARG A 85 -9.14 25.21 -0.89
C ARG A 85 -9.36 23.77 -0.43
N VAL A 86 -8.75 22.79 -1.10
CA VAL A 86 -8.79 21.38 -0.68
C VAL A 86 -8.02 21.18 0.62
N GLN A 87 -6.80 21.74 0.72
CA GLN A 87 -6.01 21.71 1.94
C GLN A 87 -6.80 22.28 3.13
N MET A 88 -7.38 23.48 3.00
CA MET A 88 -8.16 24.13 4.06
C MET A 88 -9.34 23.27 4.54
N LYS A 89 -10.02 22.58 3.62
CA LYS A 89 -11.11 21.67 3.98
C LYS A 89 -10.59 20.50 4.84
N ILE A 90 -9.52 19.84 4.40
CA ILE A 90 -8.92 18.71 5.12
C ILE A 90 -8.36 19.16 6.48
N GLU A 91 -7.72 20.33 6.54
CA GLU A 91 -7.24 20.92 7.79
C GLU A 91 -8.37 21.18 8.78
N THR A 92 -9.51 21.69 8.30
CA THR A 92 -10.68 21.93 9.16
C THR A 92 -11.22 20.63 9.73
N GLU A 93 -11.43 19.61 8.89
CA GLU A 93 -11.87 18.28 9.33
C GLU A 93 -10.89 17.67 10.34
N PHE A 94 -9.58 17.80 10.08
CA PHE A 94 -8.53 17.31 10.98
C PHE A 94 -8.54 18.04 12.33
N LYS A 95 -8.68 19.38 12.33
CA LYS A 95 -8.81 20.20 13.56
C LYS A 95 -10.03 19.78 14.37
N GLU A 96 -11.18 19.61 13.71
CA GLU A 96 -12.44 19.21 14.35
C GLU A 96 -12.31 17.83 15.02
N MET A 97 -11.74 16.84 14.34
CA MET A 97 -11.58 15.49 14.90
C MET A 97 -10.60 15.46 16.08
N CYS A 98 -9.48 16.19 16.00
CA CYS A 98 -8.54 16.32 17.12
C CYS A 98 -9.21 17.05 18.31
N GLY A 99 -9.96 18.11 18.03
CA GLY A 99 -10.72 18.84 19.05
C GLY A 99 -11.79 17.99 19.73
N ASP A 100 -12.46 17.12 18.97
CA ASP A 100 -13.47 16.20 19.46
C ASP A 100 -12.90 15.25 20.52
N VAL A 101 -11.79 14.57 20.22
CA VAL A 101 -11.18 13.62 21.16
C VAL A 101 -10.57 14.32 22.38
N LEU A 102 -9.95 15.48 22.19
CA LEU A 102 -9.46 16.31 23.28
C LEU A 102 -10.60 16.74 24.21
N SER A 103 -11.76 17.11 23.65
CA SER A 103 -12.95 17.44 24.43
C SER A 103 -13.50 16.24 25.20
N LEU A 104 -13.45 15.02 24.63
CA LEU A 104 -13.87 13.81 25.34
C LEU A 104 -12.95 13.51 26.52
N LEU A 105 -11.63 13.63 26.31
CA LEU A 105 -10.63 13.39 27.34
C LEU A 105 -10.78 14.41 28.49
N ASP A 106 -10.84 15.70 28.17
CA ASP A 106 -10.90 16.79 29.14
C ASP A 106 -12.21 16.83 29.94
N LYS A 107 -13.36 16.56 29.30
CA LYS A 107 -14.68 16.70 29.96
C LYS A 107 -15.16 15.44 30.66
N PHE A 108 -14.82 14.25 30.15
CA PHE A 108 -15.47 13.00 30.58
C PHE A 108 -14.50 11.94 31.12
N LEU A 109 -13.29 11.82 30.56
CA LEU A 109 -12.42 10.66 30.86
C LEU A 109 -11.35 10.94 31.90
N ILE A 110 -10.71 12.12 31.86
CA ILE A 110 -9.71 12.53 32.85
C ILE A 110 -10.38 12.96 34.17
N PRO A 111 -11.48 13.74 34.17
CA PRO A 111 -12.14 14.09 35.42
C PRO A 111 -12.70 12.85 36.13
N GLY A 112 -12.11 12.48 37.28
CA GLY A 112 -12.58 11.36 38.09
C GLY A 112 -11.99 9.99 37.72
N VAL A 113 -10.91 9.95 36.94
CA VAL A 113 -10.09 8.74 36.78
C VAL A 113 -9.41 8.40 38.11
N ASP A 114 -9.54 7.16 38.56
CA ASP A 114 -8.87 6.63 39.76
C ASP A 114 -8.01 5.38 39.46
N GLU A 115 -8.05 4.91 38.23
CA GLU A 115 -7.21 3.82 37.72
C GLU A 115 -5.94 4.40 37.11
N LEU A 116 -4.79 4.01 37.66
CA LEU A 116 -3.46 4.49 37.26
C LEU A 116 -3.20 4.34 35.75
N GLU A 117 -3.42 3.14 35.20
CA GLU A 117 -3.17 2.88 33.77
C GLU A 117 -4.09 3.72 32.88
N ALA A 118 -5.33 3.95 33.30
CA ALA A 118 -6.28 4.79 32.57
C ALA A 118 -5.83 6.26 32.57
N GLU A 119 -5.40 6.78 33.72
CA GLU A 119 -4.91 8.15 33.86
C GLU A 119 -3.69 8.40 32.96
N VAL A 120 -2.71 7.48 32.99
CA VAL A 120 -1.53 7.53 32.12
C VAL A 120 -1.93 7.47 30.65
N PHE A 121 -2.83 6.55 30.29
CA PHE A 121 -3.31 6.36 28.92
C PHE A 121 -3.99 7.63 28.38
N TYR A 122 -4.90 8.25 29.15
CA TYR A 122 -5.62 9.45 28.71
C TYR A 122 -4.73 10.67 28.57
N HIS A 123 -3.78 10.89 29.49
CA HIS A 123 -2.84 12.00 29.38
C HIS A 123 -1.87 11.82 28.21
N LYS A 124 -1.40 10.60 27.96
CA LYS A 124 -0.61 10.26 26.77
C LYS A 124 -1.38 10.53 25.49
N MET A 125 -2.62 10.05 25.40
CA MET A 125 -3.49 10.26 24.24
C MET A 125 -3.74 11.76 24.02
N MET A 126 -4.03 12.53 25.08
CA MET A 126 -4.19 13.97 25.02
C MET A 126 -2.94 14.66 24.44
N ALA A 127 -1.76 14.24 24.88
CA ALA A 127 -0.49 14.76 24.39
C ALA A 127 -0.26 14.46 22.90
N ASP A 128 -0.58 13.24 22.44
CA ASP A 128 -0.50 12.87 21.02
C ASP A 128 -1.34 13.82 20.15
N TYR A 129 -2.60 14.08 20.54
CA TYR A 129 -3.51 14.93 19.75
C TYR A 129 -3.14 16.41 19.78
N TYR A 130 -2.61 16.92 20.90
CA TYR A 130 -1.98 18.24 20.87
C TYR A 130 -0.77 18.27 19.94
N GLY A 131 0.05 17.22 19.95
CA GLY A 131 1.18 17.06 19.02
C GLY A 131 0.74 17.07 17.55
N TYR A 132 -0.29 16.30 17.20
CA TYR A 132 -0.84 16.27 15.83
C TYR A 132 -1.35 17.65 15.36
N LEU A 133 -1.93 18.45 16.24
CA LEU A 133 -2.35 19.82 15.90
C LEU A 133 -1.16 20.74 15.59
N THR A 134 0.04 20.46 16.09
CA THR A 134 1.23 21.29 15.79
C THR A 134 1.66 21.23 14.33
N GLU A 135 1.27 20.20 13.57
CA GLU A 135 1.59 20.05 12.14
C GLU A 135 0.92 21.11 11.25
N ILE A 136 -0.15 21.74 11.73
CA ILE A 136 -0.96 22.70 10.96
C ILE A 136 -1.09 24.07 11.62
N LEU A 137 -0.49 24.26 12.78
CA LEU A 137 -0.53 25.51 13.50
C LEU A 137 0.82 26.22 13.40
N GLU A 138 0.80 27.55 13.45
CA GLU A 138 1.99 28.39 13.41
C GLU A 138 1.95 29.45 14.52
N GLY A 139 3.10 30.08 14.77
CA GLY A 139 3.20 31.19 15.72
C GLY A 139 2.75 30.81 17.14
N SER A 140 2.01 31.72 17.79
CA SER A 140 1.58 31.53 19.18
C SER A 140 0.64 30.33 19.38
N GLU A 141 -0.23 30.03 18.40
CA GLU A 141 -1.16 28.90 18.50
C GLU A 141 -0.43 27.56 18.49
N ARG A 142 0.66 27.45 17.70
CA ARG A 142 1.53 26.27 17.70
C ARG A 142 2.22 26.11 19.05
N GLU A 143 2.83 27.19 19.57
CA GLU A 143 3.56 27.15 20.84
C GLU A 143 2.63 26.81 22.01
N ASP A 144 1.38 27.27 21.98
CA ASP A 144 0.36 26.88 22.95
C ASP A 144 0.06 25.37 22.90
N MET A 145 -0.03 24.77 21.70
CA MET A 145 -0.24 23.33 21.56
C MET A 145 1.00 22.51 21.97
N VAL A 146 2.21 22.97 21.62
CA VAL A 146 3.47 22.34 22.07
C VAL A 146 3.55 22.32 23.59
N THR A 147 3.21 23.44 24.24
CA THR A 147 3.19 23.55 25.70
C THR A 147 2.19 22.56 26.32
N LYS A 148 0.95 22.53 25.80
CA LYS A 148 -0.09 21.59 26.29
C LYS A 148 0.29 20.12 26.07
N ALA A 149 0.92 19.80 24.95
CA ALA A 149 1.45 18.47 24.68
C ALA A 149 2.54 18.09 25.70
N ASN A 150 3.51 18.97 25.93
CA ASN A 150 4.59 18.75 26.90
C ASN A 150 4.04 18.52 28.31
N GLU A 151 3.15 19.41 28.80
CA GLU A 151 2.53 19.26 30.12
C GLU A 151 1.74 17.94 30.27
N SER A 152 1.10 17.48 29.20
CA SER A 152 0.32 16.24 29.20
C SER A 152 1.23 15.01 29.19
N TYR A 153 2.31 15.04 28.41
CA TYR A 153 3.33 14.00 28.42
C TYR A 153 4.07 13.90 29.75
N GLU A 154 4.48 15.03 30.34
CA GLU A 154 5.15 15.06 31.65
C GLU A 154 4.26 14.43 32.71
N LYS A 155 2.97 14.79 32.77
CA LYS A 155 2.00 14.16 33.70
C LYS A 155 1.91 12.65 33.49
N ALA A 156 1.82 12.18 32.24
CA ALA A 156 1.75 10.75 31.94
C ALA A 156 3.05 10.03 32.30
N TYR A 157 4.19 10.62 31.96
CA TYR A 157 5.52 10.05 32.12
C TYR A 157 5.94 9.98 33.60
N ASP A 158 5.75 11.04 34.37
CA ASP A 158 6.04 11.08 35.80
C ASP A 158 5.20 10.06 36.57
N LYS A 159 3.90 9.98 36.24
CA LYS A 159 2.99 9.02 36.85
C LYS A 159 3.39 7.58 36.50
N ALA A 160 3.68 7.30 35.22
CA ALA A 160 4.09 5.98 34.76
C ALA A 160 5.43 5.54 35.36
N THR A 161 6.41 6.44 35.44
CA THR A 161 7.75 6.12 35.97
C THR A 161 7.75 5.90 37.48
N THR A 162 6.88 6.58 38.21
CA THR A 162 6.73 6.46 39.67
C THR A 162 5.98 5.20 40.08
N GLU A 163 4.92 4.83 39.34
CA GLU A 163 3.92 3.86 39.82
C GLU A 163 3.89 2.54 39.00
N LEU A 164 4.48 2.50 37.79
CA LEU A 164 4.53 1.29 36.95
C LEU A 164 5.94 0.71 36.86
N ALA A 165 6.02 -0.62 36.77
CA ALA A 165 7.29 -1.32 36.56
C ALA A 165 7.99 -0.84 35.26
N PRO A 166 9.34 -0.77 35.24
CA PRO A 166 10.08 -0.31 34.06
C PRO A 166 9.74 -1.02 32.74
N ALA A 167 9.54 -2.34 32.79
CA ALA A 167 9.17 -3.14 31.62
C ALA A 167 7.64 -3.19 31.36
N HIS A 168 6.84 -2.31 31.97
CA HIS A 168 5.39 -2.30 31.76
C HIS A 168 5.03 -1.67 30.39
N PRO A 169 4.17 -2.28 29.55
CA PRO A 169 3.84 -1.77 28.22
C PRO A 169 3.35 -0.33 28.21
N VAL A 170 2.50 0.06 29.17
CA VAL A 170 1.98 1.43 29.29
C VAL A 170 3.09 2.44 29.56
N ARG A 171 4.05 2.12 30.45
CA ARG A 171 5.18 3.01 30.77
C ARG A 171 6.11 3.18 29.56
N LEU A 172 6.44 2.07 28.92
CA LEU A 172 7.24 2.05 27.70
C LEU A 172 6.57 2.83 26.56
N GLY A 173 5.25 2.67 26.40
CA GLY A 173 4.48 3.36 25.37
C GLY A 173 4.48 4.89 25.55
N VAL A 174 4.37 5.38 26.79
CA VAL A 174 4.49 6.82 27.08
C VAL A 174 5.91 7.31 26.80
N ALA A 175 6.94 6.56 27.22
CA ALA A 175 8.33 6.93 26.96
C ALA A 175 8.63 7.03 25.46
N LEU A 176 8.14 6.07 24.67
CA LEU A 176 8.27 6.09 23.21
C LEU A 176 7.63 7.34 22.63
N SER A 177 6.36 7.61 22.92
CA SER A 177 5.68 8.78 22.37
C SER A 177 6.27 10.12 22.84
N PHE A 178 6.71 10.20 24.11
CA PHE A 178 7.34 11.40 24.62
C PHE A 178 8.72 11.66 23.99
N SER A 179 9.51 10.61 23.76
CA SER A 179 10.79 10.74 23.04
C SER A 179 10.59 11.22 21.60
N VAL A 180 9.58 10.70 20.89
CA VAL A 180 9.23 11.15 19.54
C VAL A 180 8.78 12.60 19.55
N PHE A 181 7.99 13.03 20.54
CA PHE A 181 7.60 14.42 20.70
C PHE A 181 8.82 15.36 20.87
N HIS A 182 9.79 14.97 21.72
CA HIS A 182 11.02 15.74 21.88
C HIS A 182 11.81 15.85 20.57
N TYR A 183 11.85 14.77 19.79
CA TYR A 183 12.57 14.73 18.53
C TYR A 183 11.87 15.53 17.42
N GLU A 184 10.64 15.15 17.08
CA GLU A 184 9.93 15.63 15.90
C GLU A 184 9.32 17.02 16.08
N ILE A 185 8.88 17.36 17.31
CA ILE A 185 8.08 18.57 17.55
C ILE A 185 8.90 19.65 18.26
N ARG A 186 9.67 19.27 19.28
CA ARG A 186 10.54 20.19 20.02
C ARG A 186 11.93 20.38 19.42
N HIS A 187 12.32 19.53 18.47
CA HIS A 187 13.65 19.52 17.86
C HIS A 187 14.77 19.47 18.93
N ASP A 188 14.55 18.66 19.96
CA ASP A 188 15.47 18.44 21.07
C ASP A 188 15.94 16.96 21.06
N PRO A 189 16.86 16.62 20.13
CA PRO A 189 17.32 15.24 19.95
C PRO A 189 18.04 14.69 21.19
N LYS A 190 18.67 15.57 21.97
CA LYS A 190 19.35 15.19 23.22
C LYS A 190 18.36 14.69 24.25
N GLU A 191 17.28 15.43 24.47
CA GLU A 191 16.24 15.04 25.41
C GLU A 191 15.45 13.83 24.89
N ALA A 192 15.18 13.76 23.58
CA ALA A 192 14.57 12.59 22.95
C ALA A 192 15.37 11.31 23.20
N CYS A 193 16.68 11.35 22.92
CA CYS A 193 17.58 10.22 23.14
C CYS A 193 17.71 9.87 24.62
N ARG A 194 17.73 10.88 25.51
CA ARG A 194 17.76 10.67 26.97
C ARG A 194 16.53 9.87 27.43
N VAL A 195 15.33 10.34 27.09
CA VAL A 195 14.06 9.68 27.48
C VAL A 195 13.98 8.26 26.90
N ALA A 196 14.29 8.09 25.61
CA ALA A 196 14.23 6.78 24.97
C ALA A 196 15.24 5.79 25.56
N LYS A 197 16.47 6.23 25.80
CA LYS A 197 17.54 5.39 26.36
C LYS A 197 17.27 5.00 27.80
N GLU A 198 16.86 5.95 28.65
CA GLU A 198 16.52 5.65 30.05
C GLU A 198 15.39 4.64 30.16
N ALA A 199 14.35 4.77 29.34
CA ALA A 199 13.24 3.83 29.32
C ALA A 199 13.67 2.44 28.81
N PHE A 200 14.50 2.39 27.75
CA PHE A 200 15.02 1.14 27.20
C PHE A 200 15.91 0.40 28.21
N ASP A 201 16.90 1.09 28.77
CA ASP A 201 17.86 0.52 29.72
C ASP A 201 17.15 0.02 30.98
N ALA A 202 16.20 0.81 31.52
CA ALA A 202 15.45 0.42 32.72
C ALA A 202 14.53 -0.80 32.47
N ALA A 203 13.97 -0.95 31.28
CA ALA A 203 13.12 -2.10 30.94
C ALA A 203 13.94 -3.36 30.63
N LEU A 204 15.13 -3.22 30.03
CA LEU A 204 16.02 -4.32 29.69
C LEU A 204 16.41 -5.15 30.92
N GLU A 205 16.56 -4.52 32.09
CA GLU A 205 16.91 -5.22 33.34
C GLU A 205 15.78 -6.13 33.88
N LEU A 206 14.52 -5.91 33.46
CA LEU A 206 13.34 -6.53 34.07
C LEU A 206 12.43 -7.27 33.08
N ILE A 207 12.76 -7.25 31.79
CA ILE A 207 11.92 -7.83 30.73
C ILE A 207 11.79 -9.35 30.83
N ASP A 208 12.83 -10.05 31.30
CA ASP A 208 12.86 -11.51 31.46
C ASP A 208 11.84 -12.03 32.51
N GLY A 209 11.29 -11.15 33.34
CA GLY A 209 10.29 -11.47 34.36
C GLY A 209 8.83 -11.38 33.90
N LEU A 210 8.57 -10.98 32.65
CA LEU A 210 7.20 -10.76 32.15
C LEU A 210 6.53 -12.05 31.67
N LYS A 211 5.19 -12.08 31.68
CA LYS A 211 4.37 -13.14 31.07
C LYS A 211 4.22 -12.91 29.57
N ASP A 212 3.96 -13.97 28.81
CA ASP A 212 3.96 -14.01 27.34
C ASP A 212 3.28 -12.81 26.62
N GLU A 213 2.09 -12.36 27.04
CA GLU A 213 1.40 -11.21 26.40
C GLU A 213 2.11 -9.87 26.69
N ALA A 214 2.35 -9.55 27.96
CA ALA A 214 3.03 -8.31 28.35
C ALA A 214 4.49 -8.27 27.85
N TYR A 215 5.13 -9.45 27.75
CA TYR A 215 6.46 -9.61 27.17
C TYR A 215 6.46 -9.23 25.68
N LYS A 216 5.47 -9.72 24.91
CA LYS A 216 5.35 -9.43 23.48
C LYS A 216 5.16 -7.93 23.23
N ASP A 217 4.24 -7.30 23.94
CA ASP A 217 3.93 -5.87 23.78
C ASP A 217 5.13 -4.99 24.18
N SER A 218 5.76 -5.30 25.32
CA SER A 218 6.93 -4.55 25.81
C SER A 218 8.14 -4.72 24.90
N SER A 219 8.37 -5.93 24.38
CA SER A 219 9.46 -6.20 23.42
C SER A 219 9.29 -5.40 22.14
N LEU A 220 8.07 -5.31 21.61
CA LEU A 220 7.78 -4.52 20.41
C LEU A 220 8.05 -3.02 20.65
N ILE A 221 7.60 -2.48 21.78
CA ILE A 221 7.84 -1.06 22.11
C ILE A 221 9.34 -0.78 22.34
N MET A 222 10.05 -1.69 23.01
CA MET A 222 11.50 -1.58 23.19
C MET A 222 12.26 -1.65 21.86
N GLN A 223 11.79 -2.47 20.92
CA GLN A 223 12.33 -2.47 19.56
C GLN A 223 12.16 -1.10 18.90
N LEU A 224 10.97 -0.50 18.96
CA LEU A 224 10.72 0.83 18.40
C LEU A 224 11.60 1.92 19.06
N LEU A 225 11.77 1.87 20.39
CA LEU A 225 12.68 2.77 21.11
C LEU A 225 14.13 2.65 20.61
N ARG A 226 14.61 1.42 20.42
CA ARG A 226 15.95 1.13 19.92
C ARG A 226 16.12 1.58 18.46
N ASP A 227 15.13 1.32 17.63
CA ASP A 227 15.15 1.68 16.22
C ASP A 227 15.18 3.22 16.08
N ASN A 228 14.37 3.95 16.87
CA ASN A 228 14.43 5.41 16.97
C ASN A 228 15.80 5.91 17.45
N LEU A 229 16.36 5.35 18.53
CA LEU A 229 17.69 5.71 19.03
C LEU A 229 18.77 5.51 17.96
N THR A 230 18.66 4.45 17.16
CA THR A 230 19.62 4.15 16.08
C THR A 230 19.59 5.24 15.01
N VAL A 231 18.40 5.67 14.60
CA VAL A 231 18.23 6.76 13.62
C VAL A 231 18.72 8.09 14.21
N TRP A 232 18.23 8.47 15.39
CA TRP A 232 18.48 9.78 15.98
C TRP A 232 19.93 10.00 16.38
N THR A 233 20.64 8.96 16.84
CA THR A 233 22.08 9.07 17.16
C THR A 233 22.98 9.10 15.93
N SER A 234 22.50 8.66 14.76
CA SER A 234 23.21 8.80 13.48
C SER A 234 23.02 10.17 12.83
N GLU A 235 21.94 10.88 13.16
CA GLU A 235 21.62 12.23 12.65
C GLU A 235 22.25 13.37 13.50
N GLU A 236 22.86 13.05 14.65
CA GLU A 236 23.56 14.04 15.51
C GLU A 236 24.84 14.62 14.87
N GLU A 237 25.39 13.99 13.82
CA GLU A 237 26.62 14.44 13.15
C GLU A 237 26.40 15.38 11.94
N ASP A 238 25.16 15.60 11.49
CA ASP A 238 24.88 16.35 10.24
C ASP A 238 23.72 17.38 10.35
N GLN A 239 23.61 18.09 11.47
CA GLN A 239 22.54 19.09 11.63
C GLN A 239 22.84 20.42 10.92
N GLY A 240 22.53 20.46 9.63
CA GLY A 240 22.04 21.65 8.94
C GLY A 240 20.53 21.78 9.12
N GLU A 241 20.05 22.98 9.47
CA GLU A 241 18.64 23.30 9.69
C GLU A 241 17.73 22.82 8.53
N SER A 242 16.99 21.72 8.75
CA SER A 242 15.84 21.36 7.94
C SER A 242 14.65 22.23 8.39
N ALA A 243 14.48 23.38 7.75
CA ALA A 243 13.28 24.19 7.90
C ALA A 243 12.06 23.40 7.43
N SER A 244 11.16 23.03 8.34
CA SER A 244 9.82 22.56 7.98
C SER A 244 9.08 23.73 7.34
N VAL A 245 8.99 23.72 6.02
CA VAL A 245 8.24 24.73 5.28
C VAL A 245 6.76 24.36 5.34
N VAL A 246 6.08 24.84 6.38
CA VAL A 246 4.62 24.89 6.44
C VAL A 246 4.19 26.22 5.83
N TYR A 247 3.31 26.16 4.84
CA TYR A 247 2.68 27.34 4.24
C TYR A 247 1.21 27.32 4.59
N HIS A 248 0.74 28.36 5.30
CA HIS A 248 -0.69 28.58 5.48
C HIS A 248 -1.30 29.43 4.37
N CYS A 249 -2.51 29.00 3.99
CA CYS A 249 -3.45 29.72 3.17
C CYS A 249 -3.92 31.00 3.90
N ASN A 250 -3.66 32.15 3.30
CA ASN A 250 -4.22 33.42 3.72
C ASN A 250 -5.72 33.42 3.40
N THR A 251 -6.57 33.97 4.28
CA THR A 251 -8.01 34.13 4.06
C THR A 251 -8.25 35.02 2.82
N LYS A 252 -8.34 34.41 1.64
CA LYS A 252 -8.65 35.08 0.38
C LYS A 252 -10.10 34.81 0.01
N ASP A 253 -10.69 35.82 -0.60
CA ASP A 253 -12.04 35.78 -1.16
C ASP A 253 -12.04 34.81 -2.36
N TRP A 254 -12.59 33.61 -2.17
CA TRP A 254 -12.62 32.52 -3.15
C TRP A 254 -13.66 32.83 -4.24
N THR A 255 -13.26 33.52 -5.30
CA THR A 255 -14.20 34.04 -6.30
C THR A 255 -14.40 33.12 -7.51
N ARG A 256 -13.56 32.08 -7.68
CA ARG A 256 -13.57 31.22 -8.87
C ARG A 256 -14.05 29.79 -8.56
N ASP A 257 -15.26 29.46 -9.04
CA ASP A 257 -15.91 28.13 -8.89
C ASP A 257 -16.46 27.61 -10.25
N ASP A 258 -15.66 27.76 -11.30
CA ASP A 258 -16.00 27.26 -12.64
C ASP A 258 -15.79 25.74 -12.79
N ARG A 259 -16.18 25.21 -13.94
CA ARG A 259 -16.05 23.77 -14.27
C ARG A 259 -14.62 23.26 -14.14
N GLU A 260 -13.63 24.00 -14.67
CA GLU A 260 -12.21 23.62 -14.62
C GLU A 260 -11.73 23.51 -13.16
N SER A 261 -12.20 24.43 -12.31
CA SER A 261 -11.92 24.46 -10.89
C SER A 261 -12.47 23.22 -10.18
N LYS A 262 -13.71 22.81 -10.48
CA LYS A 262 -14.35 21.60 -9.94
C LYS A 262 -13.63 20.31 -10.38
N VAL A 263 -13.25 20.22 -11.66
CA VAL A 263 -12.50 19.07 -12.20
C VAL A 263 -11.12 18.98 -11.54
N TYR A 264 -10.43 20.11 -11.37
CA TYR A 264 -9.14 20.10 -10.68
C TYR A 264 -9.28 19.68 -9.22
N ARG A 265 -10.29 20.16 -8.49
CA ARG A 265 -10.56 19.67 -7.13
C ARG A 265 -10.80 18.16 -7.11
N ALA A 266 -11.53 17.60 -8.07
CA ALA A 266 -11.73 16.16 -8.15
C ALA A 266 -10.40 15.39 -8.34
N LYS A 267 -9.48 15.90 -9.17
CA LYS A 267 -8.13 15.32 -9.32
C LYS A 267 -7.31 15.38 -8.04
N VAL A 268 -7.40 16.48 -7.28
CA VAL A 268 -6.73 16.58 -5.97
C VAL A 268 -7.35 15.58 -4.99
N MET A 269 -8.68 15.47 -4.97
CA MET A 269 -9.41 14.53 -4.12
C MET A 269 -9.09 13.06 -4.42
N GLU A 270 -8.83 12.72 -5.68
CA GLU A 270 -8.35 11.40 -6.08
C GLU A 270 -6.99 11.07 -5.44
N GLN A 271 -6.05 12.01 -5.49
CA GLN A 271 -4.69 11.81 -4.94
C GLN A 271 -4.67 11.74 -3.41
N VAL A 272 -5.63 12.38 -2.74
CA VAL A 272 -5.79 12.29 -1.28
C VAL A 272 -6.79 11.21 -0.84
N GLU A 273 -7.24 10.37 -1.79
CA GLU A 273 -8.19 9.26 -1.57
C GLU A 273 -9.53 9.68 -0.92
N GLN A 274 -9.97 10.91 -1.17
CA GLN A 274 -11.24 11.47 -0.67
C GLN A 274 -12.37 11.33 -1.70
N TYR A 275 -12.72 10.07 -2.00
CA TYR A 275 -13.65 9.74 -3.09
C TYR A 275 -15.08 10.27 -2.88
N ASP A 276 -15.56 10.36 -1.64
CA ASP A 276 -16.87 10.96 -1.32
C ASP A 276 -16.96 12.43 -1.76
N THR A 277 -15.88 13.20 -1.55
CA THR A 277 -15.82 14.59 -2.00
C THR A 277 -15.58 14.69 -3.50
N MET A 278 -14.74 13.80 -4.05
CA MET A 278 -14.51 13.68 -5.49
C MET A 278 -15.83 13.45 -6.25
N ALA A 279 -16.69 12.54 -5.76
CA ALA A 279 -17.98 12.23 -6.36
C ALA A 279 -18.92 13.44 -6.36
N LYS A 280 -18.94 14.23 -5.28
CA LYS A 280 -19.71 15.48 -5.20
C LYS A 280 -19.23 16.51 -6.24
N CYS A 281 -17.91 16.72 -6.37
CA CYS A 281 -17.36 17.61 -7.39
C CYS A 281 -17.72 17.14 -8.80
N MET A 282 -17.59 15.84 -9.09
CA MET A 282 -17.90 15.30 -10.41
C MET A 282 -19.41 15.27 -10.70
N LYS A 283 -20.27 15.16 -9.68
CA LYS A 283 -21.73 15.35 -9.81
C LYS A 283 -22.04 16.75 -10.29
N GLU A 284 -21.48 17.78 -9.66
CA GLU A 284 -21.69 19.18 -10.07
C GLU A 284 -21.17 19.45 -11.50
N VAL A 285 -20.08 18.81 -11.90
CA VAL A 285 -19.54 18.89 -13.28
C VAL A 285 -20.50 18.21 -14.27
N GLY A 286 -21.09 17.07 -13.90
CA GLY A 286 -22.04 16.35 -14.74
C GLY A 286 -23.43 16.99 -14.84
N GLU A 287 -23.84 17.76 -13.82
CA GLU A 287 -25.12 18.49 -13.83
C GLU A 287 -25.06 19.76 -14.70
N ASP A 288 -23.86 20.25 -15.02
CA ASP A 288 -23.65 21.39 -15.91
C ASP A 288 -23.95 21.02 -17.37
N ARG A 289 -25.15 21.40 -17.83
CA ARG A 289 -25.66 21.15 -19.19
C ARG A 289 -25.00 21.99 -20.28
N ALA A 290 -24.09 22.92 -19.92
CA ALA A 290 -23.45 23.76 -20.92
C ALA A 290 -22.46 22.98 -21.80
N GLN A 291 -21.89 21.87 -21.30
CA GLN A 291 -20.86 21.09 -21.98
C GLN A 291 -20.99 19.59 -21.67
N THR A 292 -20.77 18.75 -22.68
CA THR A 292 -20.65 17.30 -22.48
C THR A 292 -19.36 16.95 -21.74
N LEU A 293 -19.35 15.85 -21.00
CA LEU A 293 -18.13 15.40 -20.31
C LEU A 293 -17.07 14.93 -21.30
N THR A 294 -15.85 15.42 -21.15
CA THR A 294 -14.66 14.90 -21.83
C THR A 294 -14.36 13.46 -21.39
N ILE A 295 -13.49 12.75 -22.12
CA ILE A 295 -13.05 11.40 -21.74
C ILE A 295 -12.43 11.39 -20.34
N GLU A 296 -11.61 12.40 -20.02
CA GLU A 296 -10.98 12.52 -18.70
C GLU A 296 -12.02 12.76 -17.60
N GLU A 297 -12.99 13.65 -17.82
CA GLU A 297 -14.07 13.90 -16.86
C GLU A 297 -14.98 12.69 -16.66
N ARG A 298 -15.28 11.92 -17.73
CA ARG A 298 -16.00 10.65 -17.64
C ARG A 298 -15.25 9.63 -16.78
N ASN A 299 -13.94 9.51 -16.98
CA ASN A 299 -13.10 8.61 -16.19
C ASN A 299 -13.06 9.03 -14.72
N LEU A 300 -12.87 10.32 -14.41
CA LEU A 300 -12.91 10.84 -13.04
C LEU A 300 -14.26 10.57 -12.36
N LEU A 301 -15.37 10.77 -13.08
CA LEU A 301 -16.71 10.48 -12.57
C LEU A 301 -16.86 8.99 -12.22
N SER A 302 -16.40 8.10 -13.11
CA SER A 302 -16.46 6.65 -12.89
C SER A 302 -15.59 6.22 -11.72
N VAL A 303 -14.35 6.69 -11.65
CA VAL A 303 -13.41 6.40 -10.56
C VAL A 303 -13.98 6.86 -9.21
N ALA A 304 -14.54 8.07 -9.14
CA ALA A 304 -15.09 8.62 -7.92
C ALA A 304 -16.22 7.72 -7.36
N TYR A 305 -17.26 7.47 -8.16
CA TYR A 305 -18.41 6.71 -7.67
C TYR A 305 -18.12 5.21 -7.52
N LYS A 306 -17.23 4.63 -8.33
CA LYS A 306 -16.80 3.22 -8.17
C LYS A 306 -16.12 3.00 -6.81
N ASN A 307 -15.21 3.88 -6.40
CA ASN A 307 -14.51 3.75 -5.11
C ASN A 307 -15.46 4.02 -3.93
N VAL A 308 -16.33 5.02 -4.06
CA VAL A 308 -17.37 5.31 -3.07
C VAL A 308 -18.27 4.08 -2.85
N VAL A 309 -18.86 3.51 -3.91
CA VAL A 309 -19.73 2.32 -3.76
C VAL A 309 -18.94 1.07 -3.36
N GLY A 310 -17.72 0.89 -3.88
CA GLY A 310 -16.86 -0.25 -3.58
C GLY A 310 -16.52 -0.39 -2.10
N SER A 311 -16.21 0.72 -1.43
CA SER A 311 -15.95 0.73 0.02
C SER A 311 -17.20 0.31 0.82
N ARG A 312 -18.40 0.82 0.46
CA ARG A 312 -19.65 0.46 1.15
C ARG A 312 -20.06 -0.97 0.88
N ARG A 313 -19.92 -1.46 -0.36
CA ARG A 313 -20.18 -2.85 -0.73
C ARG A 313 -19.29 -3.82 0.06
N SER A 314 -18.03 -3.47 0.27
CA SER A 314 -17.08 -4.27 1.07
C SER A 314 -17.51 -4.32 2.54
N ALA A 315 -17.84 -3.17 3.14
CA ALA A 315 -18.37 -3.10 4.50
C ALA A 315 -19.68 -3.89 4.65
N TRP A 316 -20.60 -3.77 3.69
CA TRP A 316 -21.86 -4.50 3.68
C TRP A 316 -21.62 -6.02 3.71
N ARG A 317 -20.77 -6.54 2.82
CA ARG A 317 -20.44 -7.98 2.79
C ARG A 317 -19.86 -8.49 4.09
N ILE A 318 -18.97 -7.73 4.72
CA ILE A 318 -18.39 -8.08 6.02
C ILE A 318 -19.49 -8.16 7.07
N VAL A 319 -20.33 -7.14 7.18
CA VAL A 319 -21.37 -7.07 8.21
C VAL A 319 -22.45 -8.14 8.00
N THR A 320 -22.88 -8.39 6.77
CA THR A 320 -23.81 -9.49 6.44
C THR A 320 -23.20 -10.85 6.80
N SER A 321 -21.92 -11.07 6.50
CA SER A 321 -21.20 -12.29 6.92
C SER A 321 -21.12 -12.41 8.45
N MET A 322 -20.95 -11.30 9.17
CA MET A 322 -20.93 -11.28 10.63
C MET A 322 -22.30 -11.64 11.24
N ASP A 323 -23.41 -11.11 10.71
CA ASP A 323 -24.75 -11.52 11.18
C ASP A 323 -25.01 -13.00 10.88
N GLN A 324 -24.64 -13.48 9.69
CA GLN A 324 -24.81 -14.88 9.32
C GLN A 324 -24.03 -15.82 10.24
N LYS A 325 -22.75 -15.51 10.53
CA LYS A 325 -21.94 -16.30 11.48
C LYS A 325 -22.57 -16.36 12.88
N LYS A 326 -23.18 -15.27 13.34
CA LYS A 326 -23.89 -15.24 14.63
C LYS A 326 -25.19 -16.04 14.58
N ALA A 327 -25.92 -15.98 13.47
CA ALA A 327 -27.10 -16.81 13.25
C ALA A 327 -26.75 -18.32 13.24
N ASP A 328 -25.66 -18.70 12.57
CA ASP A 328 -25.17 -20.09 12.51
C ASP A 328 -24.73 -20.63 13.89
N GLN A 329 -24.32 -19.75 14.80
CA GLN A 329 -24.05 -20.08 16.21
C GLN A 329 -25.33 -20.26 17.05
N GLY A 330 -26.51 -20.09 16.46
CA GLY A 330 -27.80 -20.22 17.14
C GLY A 330 -28.21 -18.98 17.94
N LEU A 331 -27.59 -17.81 17.71
CA LEU A 331 -27.98 -16.56 18.38
C LEU A 331 -29.29 -16.02 17.80
N GLU A 332 -30.24 -15.70 18.69
CA GLU A 332 -31.52 -15.09 18.30
C GLU A 332 -31.34 -13.68 17.72
N GLU A 333 -32.31 -13.23 16.90
CA GLU A 333 -32.29 -11.85 16.35
C GLU A 333 -32.35 -10.76 17.44
N SER A 334 -32.81 -11.11 18.63
CA SER A 334 -32.83 -10.24 19.80
C SER A 334 -31.44 -10.00 20.41
N ASP A 335 -30.42 -10.77 19.99
CA ASP A 335 -29.04 -10.64 20.45
C ASP A 335 -28.46 -9.27 20.06
N ILE A 336 -27.76 -8.63 21.01
CA ILE A 336 -27.19 -7.29 20.83
C ILE A 336 -26.16 -7.28 19.70
N GLY A 337 -25.36 -8.34 19.57
CA GLY A 337 -24.35 -8.46 18.53
C GLY A 337 -24.97 -8.62 17.14
N ARG A 338 -26.11 -9.29 17.02
CA ARG A 338 -26.89 -9.38 15.77
C ARG A 338 -27.60 -8.07 15.44
N GLN A 339 -28.19 -7.41 16.43
CA GLN A 339 -28.78 -6.08 16.25
C GLN A 339 -27.75 -5.02 15.85
N ALA A 340 -26.53 -5.09 16.39
CA ALA A 340 -25.44 -4.21 16.00
C ALA A 340 -25.01 -4.44 14.53
N ALA A 341 -24.96 -5.71 14.09
CA ALA A 341 -24.69 -6.04 12.68
C ALA A 341 -25.81 -5.49 11.77
N ARG A 342 -27.07 -5.76 12.08
CA ARG A 342 -28.21 -5.24 11.31
C ARG A 342 -28.25 -3.72 11.26
N TRP A 343 -27.96 -3.04 12.37
CA TRP A 343 -27.88 -1.58 12.41
C TRP A 343 -26.87 -1.02 11.40
N LEU A 344 -25.66 -1.59 11.35
CA LEU A 344 -24.64 -1.11 10.42
C LEU A 344 -24.99 -1.52 8.98
N GLN A 345 -25.56 -2.71 8.80
CA GLN A 345 -26.03 -3.20 7.51
C GLN A 345 -27.07 -2.24 6.90
N GLU A 346 -28.16 -1.95 7.62
CA GLU A 346 -29.24 -1.03 7.17
C GLU A 346 -28.70 0.36 6.83
N LYS A 347 -27.72 0.84 7.60
CA LYS A 347 -27.06 2.11 7.36
C LYS A 347 -26.27 2.10 6.05
N VAL A 348 -25.44 1.07 5.85
CA VAL A 348 -24.62 0.92 4.64
C VAL A 348 -25.51 0.71 3.41
N GLU A 349 -26.59 -0.06 3.52
CA GLU A 349 -27.57 -0.25 2.45
C GLU A 349 -28.23 1.08 2.05
N THR A 350 -28.58 1.91 3.04
CA THR A 350 -29.16 3.23 2.79
C THR A 350 -28.18 4.12 2.04
N GLU A 351 -26.92 4.19 2.48
CA GLU A 351 -25.86 4.94 1.80
C GLU A 351 -25.66 4.43 0.36
N MET A 352 -25.64 3.10 0.16
CA MET A 352 -25.54 2.51 -1.19
C MET A 352 -26.72 2.89 -2.07
N LYS A 353 -27.95 2.87 -1.56
CA LYS A 353 -29.17 3.28 -2.28
C LYS A 353 -29.10 4.75 -2.69
N GLU A 354 -28.69 5.63 -1.78
CA GLU A 354 -28.53 7.06 -2.06
C GLU A 354 -27.48 7.33 -3.12
N MET A 355 -26.28 6.73 -3.00
CA MET A 355 -25.18 6.97 -3.94
C MET A 355 -25.45 6.38 -5.33
N CYS A 356 -26.00 5.17 -5.40
CA CYS A 356 -26.42 4.59 -6.68
C CYS A 356 -27.56 5.43 -7.30
N GLY A 357 -28.54 5.83 -6.50
CA GLY A 357 -29.63 6.71 -6.95
C GLY A 357 -29.14 8.05 -7.50
N ASP A 358 -28.15 8.65 -6.87
CA ASP A 358 -27.51 9.89 -7.32
C ASP A 358 -26.85 9.75 -8.69
N VAL A 359 -26.06 8.69 -8.90
CA VAL A 359 -25.43 8.41 -10.19
C VAL A 359 -26.46 8.11 -11.27
N LEU A 360 -27.45 7.27 -10.95
CA LEU A 360 -28.51 6.90 -11.88
C LEU A 360 -29.30 8.14 -12.32
N ALA A 361 -29.62 9.03 -11.37
CA ALA A 361 -30.29 10.29 -11.67
C ALA A 361 -29.42 11.23 -12.51
N LEU A 362 -28.11 11.28 -12.25
CA LEU A 362 -27.16 12.06 -13.04
C LEU A 362 -27.10 11.56 -14.50
N LEU A 363 -26.99 10.25 -14.68
CA LEU A 363 -26.95 9.61 -15.99
C LEU A 363 -28.26 9.84 -16.75
N ASP A 364 -29.39 9.52 -16.15
CA ASP A 364 -30.72 9.58 -16.78
C ASP A 364 -31.16 11.01 -17.11
N LYS A 365 -30.89 11.98 -16.23
CA LYS A 365 -31.41 13.36 -16.40
C LYS A 365 -30.46 14.31 -17.11
N PHE A 366 -29.14 14.08 -17.06
CA PHE A 366 -28.15 15.06 -17.49
C PHE A 366 -27.15 14.53 -18.52
N LEU A 367 -26.63 13.30 -18.36
CA LEU A 367 -25.50 12.83 -19.18
C LEU A 367 -25.94 12.05 -20.43
N ILE A 368 -26.96 11.19 -20.31
CA ILE A 368 -27.50 10.43 -21.46
C ILE A 368 -28.34 11.35 -22.37
N PRO A 369 -29.21 12.24 -21.85
CA PRO A 369 -29.95 13.15 -22.71
C PRO A 369 -29.03 14.21 -23.34
N GLY A 370 -28.75 14.08 -24.64
CA GLY A 370 -27.92 15.04 -25.38
C GLY A 370 -26.48 14.57 -25.64
N VAL A 371 -26.20 13.28 -25.47
CA VAL A 371 -24.93 12.70 -25.93
C VAL A 371 -24.99 12.44 -27.45
N ASP A 372 -24.10 13.08 -28.20
CA ASP A 372 -23.94 12.83 -29.65
C ASP A 372 -22.79 11.84 -29.94
N GLU A 373 -21.91 11.62 -28.96
CA GLU A 373 -20.75 10.74 -29.07
C GLU A 373 -21.11 9.30 -28.69
N LEU A 374 -20.99 8.39 -29.66
CA LEU A 374 -21.27 6.96 -29.52
C LEU A 374 -20.57 6.31 -28.31
N GLU A 375 -19.28 6.58 -28.14
CA GLU A 375 -18.46 5.98 -27.08
C GLU A 375 -18.90 6.47 -25.69
N ALA A 376 -19.33 7.73 -25.59
CA ALA A 376 -19.90 8.29 -24.37
C ALA A 376 -21.25 7.67 -24.03
N GLU A 377 -22.11 7.46 -25.03
CA GLU A 377 -23.42 6.83 -24.82
C GLU A 377 -23.28 5.38 -24.33
N VAL A 378 -22.41 4.58 -24.98
CA VAL A 378 -22.11 3.21 -24.55
C VAL A 378 -21.54 3.20 -23.14
N PHE A 379 -20.62 4.13 -22.83
CA PHE A 379 -20.04 4.28 -21.50
C PHE A 379 -21.11 4.58 -20.43
N TYR A 380 -22.02 5.52 -20.67
CA TYR A 380 -23.06 5.89 -19.72
C TYR A 380 -24.09 4.78 -19.50
N HIS A 381 -24.51 4.08 -20.55
CA HIS A 381 -25.42 2.94 -20.40
C HIS A 381 -24.78 1.77 -19.65
N LYS A 382 -23.50 1.47 -19.91
CA LYS A 382 -22.73 0.48 -19.15
C LYS A 382 -22.61 0.89 -17.67
N MET A 383 -22.30 2.17 -17.42
CA MET A 383 -22.22 2.71 -16.06
C MET A 383 -23.56 2.55 -15.34
N MET A 384 -24.67 2.99 -15.96
CA MET A 384 -26.03 2.86 -15.44
C MET A 384 -26.37 1.41 -15.07
N ALA A 385 -26.08 0.47 -15.96
CA ALA A 385 -26.30 -0.95 -15.72
C ALA A 385 -25.50 -1.48 -14.51
N GLY A 386 -24.24 -1.04 -14.36
CA GLY A 386 -23.40 -1.38 -13.21
C GLY A 386 -23.99 -0.92 -11.87
N TYR A 387 -24.53 0.31 -11.79
CA TYR A 387 -25.17 0.82 -10.57
C TYR A 387 -26.50 0.14 -10.26
N TYR A 388 -27.29 -0.21 -11.27
CA TYR A 388 -28.42 -1.12 -11.04
C TYR A 388 -27.95 -2.47 -10.50
N GLY A 389 -26.86 -3.03 -11.04
CA GLY A 389 -26.25 -4.25 -10.54
C GLY A 389 -25.86 -4.17 -9.05
N TYR A 390 -25.22 -3.08 -8.61
CA TYR A 390 -24.91 -2.89 -7.19
C TYR A 390 -26.15 -2.86 -6.30
N LEU A 391 -27.27 -2.31 -6.78
CA LEU A 391 -28.54 -2.34 -6.05
C LEU A 391 -29.13 -3.74 -5.96
N THR A 392 -28.94 -4.61 -6.98
CA THR A 392 -29.44 -6.00 -6.92
C THR A 392 -28.80 -6.85 -5.82
N GLU A 393 -27.62 -6.47 -5.33
CA GLU A 393 -26.94 -7.18 -4.23
C GLU A 393 -27.61 -6.92 -2.87
N ILE A 394 -28.21 -5.75 -2.68
CA ILE A 394 -28.72 -5.29 -1.38
C ILE A 394 -30.25 -5.24 -1.30
N LEU A 395 -30.95 -5.50 -2.41
CA LEU A 395 -32.41 -5.49 -2.49
C LEU A 395 -32.96 -6.91 -2.46
N GLU A 396 -34.17 -7.05 -1.92
CA GLU A 396 -34.88 -8.32 -1.83
C GLU A 396 -36.12 -8.35 -2.74
N ASP A 397 -36.59 -9.55 -3.06
CA ASP A 397 -37.85 -9.84 -3.75
C ASP A 397 -38.12 -8.99 -5.00
N SER A 398 -39.24 -8.26 -5.02
CA SER A 398 -39.73 -7.56 -6.21
C SER A 398 -38.89 -6.34 -6.60
N GLU A 399 -38.24 -5.68 -5.63
CA GLU A 399 -37.39 -4.51 -5.91
C GLU A 399 -36.10 -4.94 -6.60
N ARG A 400 -35.55 -6.10 -6.21
CA ARG A 400 -34.40 -6.71 -6.87
C ARG A 400 -34.71 -7.01 -8.34
N GLU A 401 -35.85 -7.64 -8.61
CA GLU A 401 -36.23 -8.03 -9.98
C GLU A 401 -36.46 -6.83 -10.91
N ASP A 402 -36.99 -5.72 -10.40
CA ASP A 402 -37.08 -4.45 -11.13
C ASP A 402 -35.67 -3.88 -11.45
N MET A 403 -34.73 -3.94 -10.50
CA MET A 403 -33.35 -3.50 -10.75
C MET A 403 -32.62 -4.40 -11.74
N VAL A 404 -32.82 -5.73 -11.69
CA VAL A 404 -32.26 -6.67 -12.68
C VAL A 404 -32.78 -6.34 -14.08
N THR A 405 -34.08 -6.05 -14.20
CA THR A 405 -34.69 -5.68 -15.48
C THR A 405 -34.08 -4.39 -16.04
N LYS A 406 -33.96 -3.34 -15.20
CA LYS A 406 -33.34 -2.06 -15.58
C LYS A 406 -31.86 -2.19 -15.94
N ALA A 407 -31.12 -3.04 -15.22
CA ALA A 407 -29.73 -3.37 -15.55
C ALA A 407 -29.63 -4.04 -16.91
N ASN A 408 -30.51 -5.02 -17.19
CA ASN A 408 -30.56 -5.73 -18.47
C ASN A 408 -30.83 -4.77 -19.62
N GLU A 409 -31.89 -3.95 -19.53
CA GLU A 409 -32.23 -2.96 -20.56
C GLU A 409 -31.08 -1.98 -20.83
N SER A 410 -30.31 -1.62 -19.79
CA SER A 410 -29.18 -0.70 -19.92
C SER A 410 -27.97 -1.35 -20.56
N TYR A 411 -27.62 -2.59 -20.19
CA TYR A 411 -26.56 -3.33 -20.85
C TYR A 411 -26.89 -3.68 -22.30
N GLU A 412 -28.13 -4.08 -22.58
CA GLU A 412 -28.60 -4.41 -23.92
C GLU A 412 -28.49 -3.19 -24.85
N LYS A 413 -28.95 -2.00 -24.41
CA LYS A 413 -28.75 -0.75 -25.16
C LYS A 413 -27.29 -0.44 -25.45
N ALA A 414 -26.41 -0.61 -24.46
CA ALA A 414 -24.96 -0.39 -24.63
C ALA A 414 -24.36 -1.39 -25.63
N TYR A 415 -24.73 -2.67 -25.52
CA TYR A 415 -24.22 -3.76 -26.34
C TYR A 415 -24.71 -3.65 -27.80
N ASP A 416 -25.99 -3.43 -28.02
CA ASP A 416 -26.59 -3.29 -29.35
C ASP A 416 -26.00 -2.10 -30.11
N LYS A 417 -25.85 -0.97 -29.41
CA LYS A 417 -25.27 0.24 -29.99
C LYS A 417 -23.79 0.04 -30.34
N ALA A 418 -23.01 -0.55 -29.44
CA ALA A 418 -21.60 -0.85 -29.71
C ALA A 418 -21.41 -1.88 -30.83
N THR A 419 -22.26 -2.91 -30.91
CA THR A 419 -22.16 -3.95 -31.94
C THR A 419 -22.59 -3.49 -33.32
N THR A 420 -23.53 -2.53 -33.38
CA THR A 420 -24.02 -1.95 -34.64
C THR A 420 -23.05 -0.93 -35.22
N GLU A 421 -22.40 -0.12 -34.39
CA GLU A 421 -21.66 1.06 -34.85
C GLU A 421 -20.12 0.95 -34.73
N LEU A 422 -19.58 0.03 -33.92
CA LEU A 422 -18.14 -0.14 -33.71
C LEU A 422 -17.59 -1.44 -34.29
N ALA A 423 -16.33 -1.41 -34.72
CA ALA A 423 -15.62 -2.60 -35.20
C ALA A 423 -15.54 -3.68 -34.09
N PRO A 424 -15.59 -4.98 -34.43
CA PRO A 424 -15.54 -6.08 -33.46
C PRO A 424 -14.37 -6.01 -32.47
N ALA A 425 -13.17 -5.66 -32.94
CA ALA A 425 -11.99 -5.52 -32.11
C ALA A 425 -11.85 -4.14 -31.44
N HIS A 426 -12.90 -3.32 -31.37
CA HIS A 426 -12.86 -2.03 -30.71
C HIS A 426 -12.97 -2.18 -29.17
N PRO A 427 -12.12 -1.52 -28.35
CA PRO A 427 -12.12 -1.69 -26.89
C PRO A 427 -13.48 -1.43 -26.23
N VAL A 428 -14.21 -0.41 -26.69
CA VAL A 428 -15.54 -0.06 -26.15
C VAL A 428 -16.57 -1.18 -26.41
N ARG A 429 -16.55 -1.81 -27.59
CA ARG A 429 -17.46 -2.91 -27.93
C ARG A 429 -17.13 -4.18 -27.14
N LEU A 430 -15.85 -4.54 -27.08
CA LEU A 430 -15.36 -5.64 -26.26
C LEU A 430 -15.70 -5.43 -24.78
N GLY A 431 -15.53 -4.21 -24.28
CA GLY A 431 -15.83 -3.85 -22.90
C GLY A 431 -17.33 -3.87 -22.58
N ALA A 432 -18.20 -3.59 -23.56
CA ALA A 432 -19.65 -3.74 -23.42
C ALA A 432 -20.05 -5.23 -23.37
N ALA A 433 -19.48 -6.05 -24.26
CA ALA A 433 -19.70 -7.49 -24.28
C ALA A 433 -19.24 -8.17 -22.98
N LEU A 434 -18.05 -7.81 -22.48
CA LEU A 434 -17.52 -8.32 -21.22
C LEU A 434 -18.48 -8.05 -20.06
N SER A 435 -18.90 -6.79 -19.89
CA SER A 435 -19.80 -6.45 -18.77
C SER A 435 -21.18 -7.07 -18.90
N PHE A 436 -21.72 -7.17 -20.12
CA PHE A 436 -23.02 -7.81 -20.34
C PHE A 436 -22.97 -9.32 -20.08
N SER A 437 -21.90 -10.00 -20.50
CA SER A 437 -21.70 -11.43 -20.23
C SER A 437 -21.57 -11.73 -18.73
N VAL A 438 -20.81 -10.91 -17.98
CA VAL A 438 -20.69 -11.04 -16.52
C VAL A 438 -22.04 -10.84 -15.84
N PHE A 439 -22.82 -9.84 -16.29
CA PHE A 439 -24.17 -9.62 -15.77
C PHE A 439 -25.10 -10.82 -15.99
N HIS A 440 -25.07 -11.43 -17.17
CA HIS A 440 -25.85 -12.64 -17.44
C HIS A 440 -25.45 -13.80 -16.52
N TYR A 441 -24.15 -13.96 -16.24
CA TYR A 441 -23.65 -15.03 -15.39
C TYR A 441 -23.97 -14.79 -13.91
N GLU A 442 -23.53 -13.65 -13.36
CA GLU A 442 -23.54 -13.38 -11.92
C GLU A 442 -24.91 -12.95 -11.41
N ILE A 443 -25.66 -12.17 -12.19
CA ILE A 443 -26.91 -11.54 -11.72
C ILE A 443 -28.14 -12.25 -12.26
N ARG A 444 -28.16 -12.59 -13.56
CA ARG A 444 -29.31 -13.31 -14.16
C ARG A 444 -29.24 -14.82 -13.99
N HIS A 445 -28.10 -15.35 -13.55
CA HIS A 445 -27.85 -16.79 -13.44
C HIS A 445 -28.15 -17.53 -14.76
N ASP A 446 -27.80 -16.91 -15.89
CA ASP A 446 -27.94 -17.46 -17.24
C ASP A 446 -26.56 -17.70 -17.85
N PRO A 447 -25.87 -18.80 -17.46
CA PRO A 447 -24.52 -19.08 -17.92
C PRO A 447 -24.46 -19.35 -19.44
N LYS A 448 -25.56 -19.84 -20.03
CA LYS A 448 -25.62 -20.11 -21.48
C LYS A 448 -25.54 -18.81 -22.26
N GLU A 449 -26.34 -17.82 -21.89
CA GLU A 449 -26.34 -16.52 -22.55
C GLU A 449 -25.03 -15.76 -22.28
N ALA A 450 -24.50 -15.84 -21.05
CA ALA A 450 -23.20 -15.28 -20.71
C ALA A 450 -22.07 -15.82 -21.60
N CYS A 451 -21.96 -17.15 -21.73
CA CYS A 451 -20.98 -17.80 -22.59
C CYS A 451 -21.19 -17.47 -24.06
N ARG A 452 -22.44 -17.39 -24.53
CA ARG A 452 -22.78 -17.01 -25.91
C ARG A 452 -22.24 -15.62 -26.24
N VAL A 453 -22.60 -14.61 -25.43
CA VAL A 453 -22.17 -13.22 -25.63
C VAL A 453 -20.66 -13.08 -25.58
N ALA A 454 -20.01 -13.69 -24.58
CA ALA A 454 -18.56 -13.59 -24.42
C ALA A 454 -17.80 -14.26 -25.58
N LYS A 455 -18.26 -15.44 -26.02
CA LYS A 455 -17.63 -16.18 -27.12
C LYS A 455 -17.80 -15.48 -28.46
N GLU A 456 -19.01 -15.01 -28.78
CA GLU A 456 -19.26 -14.28 -30.02
C GLU A 456 -18.39 -13.01 -30.12
N ALA A 457 -18.25 -12.27 -29.02
CA ALA A 457 -17.41 -11.09 -28.98
C ALA A 457 -15.91 -11.42 -29.14
N PHE A 458 -15.44 -12.49 -28.49
CA PHE A 458 -14.05 -12.95 -28.60
C PHE A 458 -13.72 -13.39 -30.02
N ASP A 459 -14.54 -14.28 -30.60
CA ASP A 459 -14.33 -14.83 -31.95
C ASP A 459 -14.36 -13.72 -33.01
N ALA A 460 -15.33 -12.79 -32.92
CA ALA A 460 -15.45 -11.69 -33.87
C ALA A 460 -14.27 -10.70 -33.80
N ALA A 461 -13.69 -10.50 -32.60
CA ALA A 461 -12.53 -9.63 -32.45
C ALA A 461 -11.23 -10.29 -32.90
N LEU A 462 -11.09 -11.60 -32.69
CA LEU A 462 -9.91 -12.38 -33.09
C LEU A 462 -9.64 -12.29 -34.60
N GLU A 463 -10.68 -12.23 -35.43
CA GLU A 463 -10.53 -12.10 -36.89
C GLU A 463 -9.92 -10.76 -37.35
N LEU A 464 -10.01 -9.72 -36.52
CA LEU A 464 -9.66 -8.34 -36.90
C LEU A 464 -8.53 -7.74 -36.05
N ILE A 465 -8.06 -8.46 -35.04
CA ILE A 465 -7.08 -7.95 -34.06
C ILE A 465 -5.73 -7.63 -34.71
N ASP A 466 -5.30 -8.43 -35.69
CA ASP A 466 -4.01 -8.29 -36.38
C ASP A 466 -3.91 -6.99 -37.22
N GLY A 467 -5.05 -6.33 -37.49
CA GLY A 467 -5.11 -5.07 -38.24
C GLY A 467 -5.05 -3.80 -37.37
N LEU A 468 -4.96 -3.94 -36.05
CA LEU A 468 -4.95 -2.80 -35.12
C LEU A 468 -3.56 -2.15 -34.98
N LYS A 469 -3.53 -0.88 -34.62
CA LYS A 469 -2.30 -0.17 -34.21
C LYS A 469 -1.91 -0.56 -32.78
N ASP A 470 -0.64 -0.43 -32.43
CA ASP A 470 -0.05 -0.90 -31.15
C ASP A 470 -0.86 -0.54 -29.89
N GLU A 471 -1.35 0.70 -29.75
CA GLU A 471 -2.17 1.11 -28.58
C GLU A 471 -3.54 0.41 -28.55
N ALA A 472 -4.29 0.44 -29.65
CA ALA A 472 -5.61 -0.19 -29.73
C ALA A 472 -5.51 -1.73 -29.64
N TYR A 473 -4.41 -2.31 -30.15
CA TYR A 473 -4.10 -3.72 -30.01
C TYR A 473 -3.92 -4.10 -28.54
N LYS A 474 -3.16 -3.30 -27.78
CA LYS A 474 -2.93 -3.54 -26.34
C LYS A 474 -4.24 -3.49 -25.54
N ASP A 475 -5.07 -2.48 -25.78
CA ASP A 475 -6.34 -2.34 -25.06
C ASP A 475 -7.34 -3.46 -25.40
N SER A 476 -7.47 -3.79 -26.69
CA SER A 476 -8.39 -4.84 -27.13
C SER A 476 -7.93 -6.25 -26.73
N SER A 477 -6.63 -6.53 -26.78
CA SER A 477 -6.07 -7.82 -26.34
C SER A 477 -6.28 -8.06 -24.85
N LEU A 478 -6.14 -7.03 -24.01
CA LEU A 478 -6.42 -7.12 -22.58
C LEU A 478 -7.89 -7.47 -22.31
N ILE A 479 -8.84 -6.86 -23.00
CA ILE A 479 -10.28 -7.15 -22.80
C ILE A 479 -10.64 -8.53 -23.35
N MET A 480 -10.06 -8.94 -24.48
CA MET A 480 -10.22 -10.28 -25.03
C MET A 480 -9.68 -11.36 -24.08
N GLN A 481 -8.58 -11.08 -23.39
CA GLN A 481 -8.06 -11.95 -22.35
C GLN A 481 -9.06 -12.13 -21.20
N LEU A 482 -9.68 -11.04 -20.72
CA LEU A 482 -10.72 -11.12 -19.68
C LEU A 482 -11.94 -11.93 -20.13
N LEU A 483 -12.38 -11.77 -21.39
CA LEU A 483 -13.46 -12.58 -21.97
C LEU A 483 -13.10 -14.07 -21.99
N ARG A 484 -11.86 -14.41 -22.41
CA ARG A 484 -11.34 -15.77 -22.43
C ARG A 484 -11.25 -16.37 -21.03
N ASP A 485 -10.78 -15.61 -20.06
CA ASP A 485 -10.65 -16.07 -18.67
C ASP A 485 -12.02 -16.33 -18.06
N ASN A 486 -13.01 -15.46 -18.29
CA ASN A 486 -14.40 -15.70 -17.89
C ASN A 486 -14.98 -16.96 -18.55
N LEU A 487 -14.83 -17.12 -19.88
CA LEU A 487 -15.28 -18.32 -20.58
C LEU A 487 -14.64 -19.59 -20.02
N THR A 488 -13.36 -19.54 -19.68
CA THR A 488 -12.64 -20.67 -19.06
C THR A 488 -13.28 -21.05 -17.73
N VAL A 489 -13.54 -20.06 -16.87
CA VAL A 489 -14.19 -20.30 -15.57
C VAL A 489 -15.61 -20.83 -15.76
N TRP A 490 -16.41 -20.22 -16.62
CA TRP A 490 -17.83 -20.55 -16.77
C TRP A 490 -18.10 -21.91 -17.44
N THR A 491 -17.19 -22.36 -18.32
CA THR A 491 -17.33 -23.63 -19.03
C THR A 491 -16.69 -24.81 -18.32
N SER A 492 -15.82 -24.57 -17.33
CA SER A 492 -15.17 -25.61 -16.53
C SER A 492 -16.12 -26.47 -15.68
N GLY A 493 -17.40 -26.08 -15.55
CA GLY A 493 -18.43 -26.80 -14.78
C GLY A 493 -19.48 -27.56 -15.60
N GLU A 494 -19.41 -27.59 -16.95
CA GLU A 494 -20.50 -28.15 -17.78
C GLU A 494 -20.48 -29.68 -17.97
N GLU A 495 -19.51 -30.42 -17.42
CA GLU A 495 -19.45 -31.89 -17.57
C GLU A 495 -20.35 -32.69 -16.60
N ASP A 496 -21.08 -32.07 -15.67
CA ASP A 496 -21.94 -32.82 -14.74
C ASP A 496 -23.31 -32.12 -14.55
N GLN A 497 -24.30 -32.47 -15.37
CA GLN A 497 -25.70 -32.13 -15.12
C GLN A 497 -26.45 -33.32 -14.49
N GLY A 498 -26.78 -33.17 -13.21
CA GLY A 498 -27.74 -34.02 -12.50
C GLY A 498 -28.30 -33.31 -11.27
N GLU A 499 -29.49 -32.73 -11.42
CA GLU A 499 -30.48 -32.34 -10.39
C GLU A 499 -30.11 -31.34 -9.27
N SER A 500 -30.90 -30.25 -9.26
CA SER A 500 -31.15 -29.29 -8.19
C SER A 500 -30.92 -29.79 -6.75
N ALA A 501 -29.88 -29.27 -6.10
CA ALA A 501 -29.89 -28.98 -4.67
C ALA A 501 -28.76 -27.97 -4.33
N TYR A 502 -29.15 -26.87 -3.68
CA TYR A 502 -28.33 -26.01 -2.81
C TYR A 502 -26.80 -26.09 -2.94
N VAL A 503 -26.19 -25.02 -3.45
CA VAL A 503 -24.80 -24.68 -3.10
C VAL A 503 -24.79 -23.28 -2.49
N VAL A 504 -24.96 -23.29 -1.16
CA VAL A 504 -24.40 -22.27 -0.27
C VAL A 504 -22.91 -22.15 -0.62
N TYR A 505 -22.41 -20.91 -0.72
CA TYR A 505 -20.98 -20.62 -0.83
C TYR A 505 -20.22 -21.34 0.29
N HIS A 506 -19.73 -22.53 -0.01
CA HIS A 506 -18.52 -23.06 0.59
C HIS A 506 -17.44 -22.78 -0.42
N CYS A 507 -16.51 -21.92 -0.01
CA CYS A 507 -15.19 -21.81 -0.58
C CYS A 507 -14.58 -23.21 -0.70
N ASN A 508 -14.79 -23.87 -1.85
CA ASN A 508 -14.19 -25.15 -2.11
C ASN A 508 -12.73 -24.89 -2.47
N THR A 509 -11.88 -25.20 -1.52
CA THR A 509 -10.44 -24.94 -1.45
C THR A 509 -9.62 -25.89 -2.32
N LYS A 510 -10.11 -26.30 -3.51
CA LYS A 510 -9.38 -27.20 -4.41
C LYS A 510 -9.80 -27.04 -5.89
N ASP A 511 -9.26 -26.04 -6.58
CA ASP A 511 -8.67 -26.21 -7.93
C ASP A 511 -7.96 -24.93 -8.38
N TRP A 512 -6.70 -24.76 -7.95
CA TRP A 512 -5.78 -23.70 -8.40
C TRP A 512 -4.93 -24.19 -9.59
N THR A 513 -5.53 -24.86 -10.56
CA THR A 513 -4.85 -25.78 -11.49
C THR A 513 -4.66 -25.27 -12.93
N ARG A 514 -4.73 -23.95 -13.20
CA ARG A 514 -3.97 -23.40 -14.35
C ARG A 514 -2.52 -23.28 -13.92
N ASP A 515 -1.69 -24.22 -14.35
CA ASP A 515 -0.23 -24.24 -14.14
C ASP A 515 0.54 -23.73 -15.37
N ASP A 516 -0.09 -22.88 -16.18
CA ASP A 516 0.58 -22.25 -17.33
C ASP A 516 1.45 -21.06 -16.88
N ILE A 517 2.41 -20.68 -17.74
CA ILE A 517 3.34 -19.58 -17.47
C ILE A 517 2.61 -18.27 -17.15
N GLU A 518 1.49 -18.00 -17.82
CA GLU A 518 0.70 -16.78 -17.61
C GLU A 518 0.07 -16.74 -16.21
N SER A 519 -0.46 -17.87 -15.72
CA SER A 519 -0.95 -17.99 -14.35
C SER A 519 0.17 -17.82 -13.32
N LYS A 520 1.35 -18.39 -13.58
CA LYS A 520 2.52 -18.25 -12.68
C LYS A 520 3.02 -16.81 -12.62
N VAL A 521 3.08 -16.10 -13.76
CA VAL A 521 3.41 -14.66 -13.82
C VAL A 521 2.35 -13.83 -13.10
N TYR A 522 1.06 -14.13 -13.27
CA TYR A 522 -0.01 -13.41 -12.58
C TYR A 522 0.03 -13.62 -11.06
N ARG A 523 0.27 -14.87 -10.59
CA ARG A 523 0.50 -15.17 -9.17
C ARG A 523 1.70 -14.40 -8.63
N ALA A 524 2.77 -14.27 -9.40
CA ALA A 524 3.92 -13.46 -9.02
C ALA A 524 3.56 -11.96 -8.88
N LYS A 525 2.78 -11.39 -9.81
CA LYS A 525 2.30 -9.99 -9.73
C LYS A 525 1.39 -9.75 -8.52
N VAL A 526 0.49 -10.68 -8.22
CA VAL A 526 -0.36 -10.60 -7.02
C VAL A 526 0.49 -10.72 -5.75
N ALA A 527 1.47 -11.63 -5.74
CA ALA A 527 2.40 -11.77 -4.63
C ALA A 527 3.27 -10.52 -4.43
N GLU A 528 3.66 -9.83 -5.50
CA GLU A 528 4.36 -8.54 -5.44
C GLU A 528 3.51 -7.47 -4.74
N GLN A 529 2.23 -7.32 -5.14
CA GLN A 529 1.31 -6.37 -4.53
C GLN A 529 1.00 -6.67 -3.05
N ALA A 530 1.10 -7.95 -2.67
CA ALA A 530 0.94 -8.40 -1.30
C ALA A 530 2.27 -8.46 -0.51
N GLU A 531 3.39 -8.03 -1.12
CA GLU A 531 4.75 -8.07 -0.55
C GLU A 531 5.21 -9.48 -0.11
N GLN A 532 4.62 -10.53 -0.71
CA GLN A 532 4.95 -11.94 -0.47
C GLN A 532 6.09 -12.41 -1.38
N TYR A 533 7.29 -11.84 -1.21
CA TYR A 533 8.40 -12.04 -2.16
C TYR A 533 8.91 -13.49 -2.25
N ASP A 534 8.84 -14.29 -1.18
CA ASP A 534 9.21 -15.72 -1.25
C ASP A 534 8.26 -16.50 -2.18
N THR A 535 6.96 -16.17 -2.14
CA THR A 535 5.97 -16.75 -3.04
C THR A 535 6.17 -16.26 -4.47
N MET A 536 6.47 -14.97 -4.63
CA MET A 536 6.81 -14.37 -5.92
C MET A 536 8.03 -15.04 -6.55
N ALA A 537 9.10 -15.27 -5.78
CA ALA A 537 10.34 -15.90 -6.25
C ALA A 537 10.10 -17.35 -6.68
N LYS A 538 9.28 -18.10 -5.93
CA LYS A 538 8.88 -19.45 -6.30
C LYS A 538 8.11 -19.48 -7.63
N CYS A 539 7.11 -18.61 -7.79
CA CYS A 539 6.34 -18.52 -9.03
C CYS A 539 7.24 -18.16 -10.23
N MET A 540 8.12 -17.16 -10.06
CA MET A 540 9.02 -16.72 -11.12
C MET A 540 10.13 -17.74 -11.44
N LYS A 541 10.51 -18.58 -10.48
CA LYS A 541 11.39 -19.73 -10.73
C LYS A 541 10.72 -20.73 -11.66
N GLU A 542 9.48 -21.13 -11.35
CA GLU A 542 8.71 -22.05 -12.19
C GLU A 542 8.50 -21.47 -13.60
N VAL A 543 8.26 -20.15 -13.72
CA VAL A 543 8.22 -19.46 -15.03
C VAL A 543 9.53 -19.61 -15.79
N GLY A 544 10.67 -19.42 -15.12
CA GLY A 544 11.99 -19.59 -15.73
C GLY A 544 12.30 -21.03 -16.15
N GLU A 545 11.82 -22.02 -15.39
CA GLU A 545 12.00 -23.44 -15.67
C GLU A 545 11.11 -23.94 -16.83
N ASP A 546 9.87 -23.44 -16.92
CA ASP A 546 8.89 -23.87 -17.91
C ASP A 546 9.00 -23.15 -19.26
N ARG A 547 9.70 -22.01 -19.30
CA ARG A 547 9.85 -21.21 -20.51
C ARG A 547 10.80 -21.88 -21.51
N VAL A 548 10.29 -22.17 -22.70
CA VAL A 548 11.08 -22.69 -23.84
C VAL A 548 11.90 -21.59 -24.53
N GLN A 549 11.47 -20.33 -24.41
CA GLN A 549 12.11 -19.14 -24.99
C GLN A 549 12.67 -18.24 -23.89
N THR A 550 13.56 -17.32 -24.24
CA THR A 550 14.06 -16.29 -23.31
C THR A 550 12.89 -15.54 -22.66
N LEU A 551 12.99 -15.28 -21.36
CA LEU A 551 12.00 -14.47 -20.63
C LEU A 551 11.84 -13.10 -21.28
N THR A 552 10.61 -12.59 -21.27
CA THR A 552 10.34 -11.21 -21.67
C THR A 552 11.02 -10.22 -20.72
N LEU A 553 11.16 -8.96 -21.14
CA LEU A 553 11.72 -7.90 -20.28
C LEU A 553 10.93 -7.76 -18.97
N GLU A 554 9.60 -7.85 -19.04
CA GLU A 554 8.72 -7.76 -17.87
C GLU A 554 8.92 -8.96 -16.92
N GLU A 555 8.97 -10.18 -17.45
CA GLU A 555 9.24 -11.39 -16.65
C GLU A 555 10.64 -11.37 -16.02
N SER A 556 11.65 -10.89 -16.76
CA SER A 556 13.02 -10.73 -16.26
C SER A 556 13.08 -9.73 -15.10
N ASN A 557 12.33 -8.63 -15.21
CA ASN A 557 12.21 -7.64 -14.16
C ASN A 557 11.49 -8.20 -12.93
N LEU A 558 10.37 -8.92 -13.10
CA LEU A 558 9.65 -9.58 -12.01
C LEU A 558 10.54 -10.59 -11.28
N LEU A 559 11.28 -11.43 -12.01
CA LEU A 559 12.22 -12.39 -11.43
C LEU A 559 13.31 -11.67 -10.60
N SER A 560 13.86 -10.58 -11.15
CA SER A 560 14.87 -9.77 -10.45
C SER A 560 14.32 -9.10 -9.19
N VAL A 561 13.12 -8.52 -9.25
CA VAL A 561 12.46 -7.90 -8.09
C VAL A 561 12.18 -8.93 -7.00
N ALA A 562 11.68 -10.11 -7.38
CA ALA A 562 11.38 -11.19 -6.43
C ALA A 562 12.62 -11.60 -5.62
N TYR A 563 13.67 -12.06 -6.31
CA TYR A 563 14.85 -12.57 -5.63
C TYR A 563 15.66 -11.47 -4.92
N LYS A 564 15.67 -10.23 -5.45
CA LYS A 564 16.32 -9.09 -4.77
C LYS A 564 15.70 -8.84 -3.40
N ASN A 565 14.37 -8.88 -3.29
CA ASN A 565 13.68 -8.62 -2.03
C ASN A 565 13.81 -9.81 -1.06
N VAL A 566 13.70 -11.05 -1.55
CA VAL A 566 13.88 -12.28 -0.74
C VAL A 566 15.28 -12.34 -0.12
N VAL A 567 16.32 -12.04 -0.91
CA VAL A 567 17.70 -12.05 -0.42
C VAL A 567 18.03 -10.79 0.37
N GLY A 568 17.49 -9.62 -0.02
CA GLY A 568 17.72 -8.35 0.65
C GLY A 568 17.27 -8.33 2.12
N SER A 569 16.12 -8.93 2.42
CA SER A 569 15.61 -9.05 3.79
C SER A 569 16.53 -9.95 4.65
N ARG A 570 16.91 -11.12 4.13
CA ARG A 570 17.80 -12.08 4.80
C ARG A 570 19.21 -11.54 4.99
N ARG A 571 19.77 -10.88 3.96
CA ARG A 571 21.09 -10.23 4.03
C ARG A 571 21.13 -9.13 5.09
N SER A 572 20.06 -8.34 5.20
CA SER A 572 19.93 -7.33 6.25
C SER A 572 19.86 -7.96 7.65
N ALA A 573 19.06 -9.01 7.81
CA ALA A 573 18.99 -9.77 9.05
C ALA A 573 20.35 -10.38 9.43
N TRP A 574 21.07 -10.97 8.47
CA TRP A 574 22.40 -11.54 8.69
C TRP A 574 23.41 -10.50 9.18
N ARG A 575 23.46 -9.32 8.54
CA ARG A 575 24.34 -8.21 8.96
C ARG A 575 24.06 -7.76 10.39
N ILE A 576 22.79 -7.63 10.75
CA ILE A 576 22.36 -7.27 12.11
C ILE A 576 22.82 -8.34 13.10
N VAL A 577 22.51 -9.61 12.86
CA VAL A 577 22.83 -10.71 13.76
C VAL A 577 24.34 -10.87 13.94
N THR A 578 25.11 -10.75 12.85
CA THR A 578 26.58 -10.78 12.88
C THR A 578 27.13 -9.62 13.72
N SER A 579 26.60 -8.41 13.55
CA SER A 579 27.00 -7.26 14.36
C SER A 579 26.64 -7.42 15.84
N LEU A 580 25.55 -8.12 16.15
CA LEU A 580 25.13 -8.41 17.53
C LEU A 580 26.06 -9.42 18.20
N ASP A 581 26.45 -10.51 17.53
CA ASP A 581 27.44 -11.45 18.09
C ASP A 581 28.79 -10.76 18.29
N GLN A 582 29.24 -9.94 17.33
CA GLN A 582 30.49 -9.17 17.45
C GLN A 582 30.46 -8.19 18.63
N LYS A 583 29.36 -7.44 18.82
CA LYS A 583 29.20 -6.54 19.96
C LYS A 583 29.26 -7.29 21.30
N LYS A 584 28.61 -8.45 21.39
CA LYS A 584 28.64 -9.30 22.60
C LYS A 584 30.02 -9.91 22.85
N ALA A 585 30.72 -10.33 21.79
CA ALA A 585 32.11 -10.80 21.88
C ALA A 585 33.04 -9.70 22.40
N ASN A 586 32.88 -8.46 21.92
CA ASN A 586 33.66 -7.30 22.35
C ASN A 586 33.38 -6.88 23.81
N GLN A 587 32.24 -7.28 24.38
CA GLN A 587 31.92 -7.09 25.80
C GLN A 587 32.53 -8.17 26.71
N GLY A 588 33.30 -9.12 26.16
CA GLY A 588 33.96 -10.18 26.92
C GLY A 588 33.04 -11.35 27.29
N LEU A 589 31.85 -11.45 26.70
CA LEU A 589 30.93 -12.56 26.93
C LEU A 589 31.48 -13.85 26.28
N GLU A 590 31.54 -14.93 27.06
CA GLU A 590 32.00 -16.25 26.59
C GLU A 590 31.06 -16.83 25.52
N GLU A 591 31.55 -17.73 24.66
CA GLU A 591 30.72 -18.37 23.63
C GLU A 591 29.51 -19.14 24.20
N SER A 592 29.62 -19.58 25.46
CA SER A 592 28.52 -20.24 26.18
C SER A 592 27.41 -19.28 26.63
N ASP A 593 27.56 -17.97 26.46
CA ASP A 593 26.49 -17.01 26.75
C ASP A 593 25.25 -17.29 25.89
N ILE A 594 24.07 -17.31 26.52
CA ILE A 594 22.79 -17.63 25.85
C ILE A 594 22.53 -16.65 24.71
N GLY A 595 22.87 -15.38 24.91
CA GLY A 595 22.70 -14.34 23.92
C GLY A 595 23.63 -14.48 22.71
N ARG A 596 24.84 -15.02 22.89
CA ARG A 596 25.76 -15.37 21.80
C ARG A 596 25.37 -16.66 21.09
N GLN A 597 24.95 -17.68 21.83
CA GLN A 597 24.41 -18.93 21.25
C GLN A 597 23.16 -18.66 20.40
N ALA A 598 22.24 -17.81 20.86
CA ALA A 598 21.06 -17.43 20.10
C ALA A 598 21.39 -16.63 18.83
N ALA A 599 22.37 -15.70 18.92
CA ALA A 599 22.84 -14.96 17.75
C ALA A 599 23.46 -15.89 16.71
N ARG A 600 24.33 -16.83 17.13
CA ARG A 600 24.95 -17.81 16.24
C ARG A 600 23.93 -18.76 15.61
N TRP A 601 22.98 -19.27 16.39
CA TRP A 601 21.92 -20.11 15.85
C TRP A 601 21.12 -19.39 14.76
N LEU A 602 20.75 -18.13 15.00
CA LEU A 602 20.00 -17.35 14.01
C LEU A 602 20.88 -16.99 12.81
N GLN A 603 22.16 -16.70 13.03
CA GLN A 603 23.13 -16.47 11.97
C GLN A 603 23.24 -17.69 11.04
N GLU A 604 23.50 -18.88 11.59
CA GLU A 604 23.59 -20.15 10.84
C GLU A 604 22.30 -20.44 10.06
N LYS A 605 21.14 -20.16 10.66
CA LYS A 605 19.84 -20.32 10.01
C LYS A 605 19.69 -19.37 8.81
N VAL A 606 19.98 -18.08 8.99
CA VAL A 606 19.88 -17.09 7.91
C VAL A 606 20.92 -17.35 6.81
N GLU A 607 22.14 -17.78 7.17
CA GLU A 607 23.17 -18.20 6.21
C GLU A 607 22.68 -19.38 5.37
N THR A 608 22.05 -20.38 5.98
CA THR A 608 21.49 -21.53 5.29
C THR A 608 20.40 -21.09 4.30
N GLU A 609 19.45 -20.27 4.75
CA GLU A 609 18.38 -19.75 3.87
C GLU A 609 18.94 -18.89 2.73
N MET A 610 19.97 -18.08 2.98
CA MET A 610 20.65 -17.31 1.94
C MET A 610 21.37 -18.21 0.92
N LYS A 611 22.05 -19.27 1.39
CA LYS A 611 22.71 -20.26 0.53
C LYS A 611 21.70 -21.00 -0.35
N GLU A 612 20.55 -21.38 0.20
CA GLU A 612 19.46 -22.01 -0.54
C GLU A 612 18.91 -21.07 -1.62
N VAL A 613 18.41 -19.90 -1.24
CA VAL A 613 17.78 -18.96 -2.18
C VAL A 613 18.76 -18.49 -3.27
N CYS A 614 20.00 -18.14 -2.90
CA CYS A 614 21.01 -17.73 -3.88
C CYS A 614 21.42 -18.90 -4.77
N GLY A 615 21.51 -20.11 -4.22
CA GLY A 615 21.81 -21.33 -4.99
C GLY A 615 20.74 -21.62 -6.03
N GLU A 616 19.45 -21.47 -5.68
CA GLU A 616 18.33 -21.68 -6.59
C GLU A 616 18.36 -20.73 -7.80
N ILE A 617 18.52 -19.42 -7.56
CA ILE A 617 18.59 -18.45 -8.68
C ILE A 617 19.87 -18.62 -9.50
N LEU A 618 20.99 -18.97 -8.88
CA LEU A 618 22.23 -19.22 -9.61
C LEU A 618 22.10 -20.45 -10.51
N ALA A 619 21.47 -21.53 -10.05
CA ALA A 619 21.17 -22.70 -10.88
C ALA A 619 20.26 -22.32 -12.05
N LEU A 620 19.17 -21.58 -11.79
CA LEU A 620 18.26 -21.11 -12.84
C LEU A 620 18.99 -20.24 -13.89
N LEU A 621 19.88 -19.36 -13.46
CA LEU A 621 20.68 -18.51 -14.35
C LEU A 621 21.69 -19.32 -15.16
N GLU A 622 22.43 -20.22 -14.53
CA GLU A 622 23.52 -21.00 -15.15
C GLU A 622 23.02 -22.09 -16.09
N ASP A 623 21.98 -22.80 -15.70
CA ASP A 623 21.52 -24.00 -16.39
C ASP A 623 20.46 -23.70 -17.45
N ILE A 624 19.70 -22.61 -17.29
CA ILE A 624 18.51 -22.33 -18.12
C ILE A 624 18.59 -20.95 -18.78
N LEU A 625 18.61 -19.86 -18.01
CA LEU A 625 18.38 -18.52 -18.56
C LEU A 625 19.56 -18.00 -19.41
N ILE A 626 20.81 -18.11 -18.95
CA ILE A 626 21.98 -17.65 -19.73
C ILE A 626 22.16 -18.51 -21.00
N PRO A 627 22.11 -19.86 -20.94
CA PRO A 627 22.17 -20.69 -22.15
C PRO A 627 21.01 -20.45 -23.12
N GLY A 628 19.81 -20.14 -22.61
CA GLY A 628 18.64 -19.83 -23.44
C GLY A 628 18.83 -18.57 -24.30
N VAL A 629 19.47 -17.55 -23.73
CA VAL A 629 19.76 -16.30 -24.44
C VAL A 629 20.74 -16.49 -25.61
N ASP A 630 21.74 -17.38 -25.46
CA ASP A 630 22.69 -17.70 -26.53
C ASP A 630 22.00 -18.28 -27.78
N MET A 631 20.80 -18.87 -27.62
CA MET A 631 19.99 -19.37 -28.74
C MET A 631 19.12 -18.28 -29.40
N ASP A 632 18.60 -17.33 -28.61
CA ASP A 632 17.71 -16.27 -29.10
C ASP A 632 18.46 -15.01 -29.57
N GLY A 633 19.76 -14.87 -29.23
CA GLY A 633 20.62 -13.77 -29.66
C GLY A 633 20.35 -12.43 -28.97
N ASN A 634 19.64 -12.42 -27.85
CA ASN A 634 19.31 -11.20 -27.09
C ASN A 634 20.44 -10.82 -26.12
N LEU A 635 21.44 -10.10 -26.62
CA LEU A 635 22.60 -9.69 -25.81
C LEU A 635 22.21 -8.85 -24.58
N GLU A 636 21.16 -8.05 -24.66
CA GLU A 636 20.68 -7.22 -23.55
C GLU A 636 20.26 -8.09 -22.35
N ALA A 637 19.48 -9.15 -22.59
CA ALA A 637 19.11 -10.13 -21.57
C ALA A 637 20.33 -10.90 -21.03
N GLU A 638 21.31 -11.22 -21.88
CA GLU A 638 22.53 -11.90 -21.45
C GLU A 638 23.33 -11.06 -20.45
N VAL A 639 23.53 -9.78 -20.77
CA VAL A 639 24.23 -8.82 -19.90
C VAL A 639 23.48 -8.65 -18.58
N PHE A 640 22.15 -8.59 -18.62
CA PHE A 640 21.30 -8.52 -17.45
C PHE A 640 21.48 -9.75 -16.53
N TYR A 641 21.42 -10.96 -17.08
CA TYR A 641 21.59 -12.20 -16.30
C TYR A 641 23.01 -12.40 -15.78
N LEU A 642 24.04 -12.03 -16.55
CA LEU A 642 25.44 -12.09 -16.10
C LEU A 642 25.70 -11.11 -14.95
N LYS A 643 25.10 -9.92 -14.98
CA LYS A 643 25.12 -8.97 -13.85
C LYS A 643 24.44 -9.58 -12.63
N MET A 644 23.23 -10.11 -12.81
CA MET A 644 22.43 -10.71 -11.75
C MET A 644 23.17 -11.89 -11.08
N LYS A 645 23.82 -12.74 -11.88
CA LYS A 645 24.71 -13.81 -11.41
C LYS A 645 25.85 -13.27 -10.55
N GLY A 646 26.51 -12.19 -10.99
CA GLY A 646 27.54 -11.51 -10.20
C GLY A 646 27.02 -11.00 -8.86
N ASP A 647 25.80 -10.44 -8.84
CA ASP A 647 25.16 -9.92 -7.61
C ASP A 647 24.95 -11.03 -6.57
N TYR A 648 24.37 -12.17 -6.96
CA TYR A 648 24.12 -13.28 -6.02
C TYR A 648 25.41 -13.99 -5.57
N LEU A 649 26.40 -14.14 -6.46
CA LEU A 649 27.72 -14.65 -6.07
C LEU A 649 28.41 -13.72 -5.07
N ARG A 650 28.25 -12.40 -5.23
CA ARG A 650 28.75 -11.42 -4.26
C ARG A 650 28.04 -11.54 -2.91
N TYR A 651 26.72 -11.72 -2.89
CA TYR A 651 25.98 -11.93 -1.63
C TYR A 651 26.42 -13.21 -0.91
N LEU A 652 26.67 -14.29 -1.64
CA LEU A 652 27.25 -15.52 -1.07
C LEU A 652 28.67 -15.32 -0.56
N THR A 653 29.48 -14.51 -1.24
CA THR A 653 30.86 -14.19 -0.81
C THR A 653 30.88 -13.46 0.53
N GLU A 654 29.88 -12.62 0.80
CA GLU A 654 29.78 -11.85 2.04
C GLU A 654 29.57 -12.73 3.27
N ILE A 655 28.79 -13.81 3.13
CA ILE A 655 28.45 -14.74 4.22
C ILE A 655 29.37 -15.96 4.29
N SER A 656 30.37 -16.04 3.41
CA SER A 656 31.28 -17.19 3.33
C SER A 656 32.67 -16.84 3.88
N GLU A 657 33.40 -17.86 4.33
CA GLU A 657 34.76 -17.74 4.86
C GLU A 657 35.73 -18.71 4.19
N GLY A 658 37.03 -18.51 4.41
CA GLY A 658 38.09 -19.41 3.94
C GLY A 658 38.11 -19.61 2.41
N SER A 659 38.35 -20.85 1.97
CA SER A 659 38.48 -21.18 0.54
C SER A 659 37.18 -21.03 -0.25
N GLU A 660 36.01 -21.22 0.38
CA GLU A 660 34.70 -21.04 -0.26
C GLU A 660 34.52 -19.58 -0.71
N LYS A 661 34.93 -18.63 0.16
CA LYS A 661 34.90 -17.19 -0.15
C LYS A 661 35.75 -16.83 -1.36
N GLU A 662 36.97 -17.36 -1.44
CA GLU A 662 37.89 -17.07 -2.55
C GLU A 662 37.34 -17.58 -3.89
N ASP A 663 36.77 -18.79 -3.90
CA ASP A 663 36.15 -19.37 -5.09
C ASP A 663 34.91 -18.58 -5.56
N LEU A 664 34.03 -18.20 -4.63
CA LEU A 664 32.85 -17.38 -4.93
C LEU A 664 33.24 -15.99 -5.43
N MET A 665 34.23 -15.35 -4.82
CA MET A 665 34.75 -14.05 -5.24
C MET A 665 35.31 -14.09 -6.67
N LYS A 666 36.03 -15.16 -7.01
CA LYS A 666 36.52 -15.37 -8.38
C LYS A 666 35.37 -15.53 -9.38
N LYS A 667 34.36 -16.34 -9.05
CA LYS A 667 33.17 -16.52 -9.91
C LYS A 667 32.39 -15.21 -10.08
N ALA A 668 32.23 -14.42 -9.02
CA ALA A 668 31.57 -13.11 -9.07
C ALA A 668 32.32 -12.15 -10.00
N ASN A 669 33.64 -12.08 -9.84
CA ASN A 669 34.52 -11.28 -10.71
C ASN A 669 34.39 -11.69 -12.18
N ASP A 670 34.43 -13.00 -12.47
CA ASP A 670 34.32 -13.50 -13.84
C ASP A 670 32.96 -13.18 -14.46
N SER A 671 31.89 -13.24 -13.68
CA SER A 671 30.53 -12.91 -14.15
C SER A 671 30.37 -11.41 -14.44
N TYR A 672 30.78 -10.54 -13.52
CA TYR A 672 30.74 -9.09 -13.75
C TYR A 672 31.66 -8.66 -14.89
N LYS A 673 32.86 -9.23 -14.99
CA LYS A 673 33.80 -8.92 -16.07
C LYS A 673 33.21 -9.27 -17.43
N LYS A 674 32.60 -10.45 -17.57
CA LYS A 674 31.89 -10.85 -18.80
C LYS A 674 30.76 -9.88 -19.14
N ALA A 675 29.92 -9.50 -18.16
CA ALA A 675 28.84 -8.53 -18.37
C ALA A 675 29.39 -7.16 -18.81
N TYR A 676 30.46 -6.69 -18.16
CA TYR A 676 31.08 -5.38 -18.42
C TYR A 676 31.77 -5.32 -19.79
N GLU A 677 32.37 -6.42 -20.25
CA GLU A 677 32.98 -6.53 -21.58
C GLU A 677 31.94 -6.66 -22.70
N LYS A 678 30.81 -7.33 -22.43
CA LYS A 678 29.71 -7.49 -23.41
C LYS A 678 28.84 -6.24 -23.55
N ALA A 679 28.53 -5.55 -22.46
CA ALA A 679 27.59 -4.42 -22.46
C ALA A 679 27.86 -3.35 -23.55
N PRO A 680 29.10 -2.91 -23.84
CA PRO A 680 29.34 -1.87 -24.84
C PRO A 680 29.11 -2.27 -26.29
N THR A 681 28.88 -3.56 -26.58
CA THR A 681 28.72 -4.04 -27.97
C THR A 681 27.36 -3.67 -28.56
N GLU A 682 26.29 -3.64 -27.76
CA GLU A 682 24.94 -3.21 -28.18
C GLU A 682 24.33 -2.13 -27.29
N LEU A 683 24.78 -1.98 -26.04
CA LEU A 683 24.20 -1.02 -25.10
C LEU A 683 24.95 0.31 -25.10
N GLY A 684 24.22 1.38 -25.39
CA GLY A 684 24.73 2.76 -25.34
C GLY A 684 25.26 3.13 -23.95
N PRO A 685 26.18 4.11 -23.83
CA PRO A 685 26.74 4.54 -22.55
C PRO A 685 25.72 4.99 -21.50
N THR A 686 24.57 5.49 -21.94
CA THR A 686 23.46 5.92 -21.08
C THR A 686 22.45 4.81 -20.79
N HIS A 687 22.64 3.60 -21.31
CA HIS A 687 21.67 2.51 -21.13
C HIS A 687 21.62 2.03 -19.66
N PRO A 688 20.44 1.89 -19.04
CA PRO A 688 20.31 1.51 -17.62
C PRO A 688 21.05 0.22 -17.26
N ILE A 689 20.95 -0.82 -18.10
CA ILE A 689 21.64 -2.11 -17.85
C ILE A 689 23.16 -1.94 -17.86
N ARG A 690 23.73 -1.20 -18.83
CA ARG A 690 25.18 -0.97 -18.91
C ARG A 690 25.66 -0.16 -17.70
N LEU A 691 24.93 0.87 -17.31
CA LEU A 691 25.23 1.67 -16.13
C LEU A 691 25.13 0.83 -14.85
N GLY A 692 24.10 -0.03 -14.75
CA GLY A 692 23.91 -0.95 -13.63
C GLY A 692 25.01 -1.99 -13.49
N VAL A 693 25.56 -2.50 -14.60
CA VAL A 693 26.74 -3.38 -14.59
C VAL A 693 27.95 -2.65 -14.03
N ALA A 694 28.21 -1.42 -14.50
CA ALA A 694 29.34 -0.63 -14.01
C ALA A 694 29.22 -0.28 -12.52
N LEU A 695 28.00 0.09 -12.08
CA LEU A 695 27.70 0.35 -10.67
C LEU A 695 28.00 -0.87 -9.82
N ASN A 696 27.39 -2.02 -10.12
CA ASN A 696 27.55 -3.21 -9.27
C ASN A 696 28.96 -3.77 -9.31
N PHE A 697 29.65 -3.68 -10.46
CA PHE A 697 31.04 -4.11 -10.56
C PHE A 697 31.98 -3.20 -9.77
N SER A 698 31.74 -1.88 -9.75
CA SER A 698 32.49 -0.95 -8.91
C SER A 698 32.29 -1.22 -7.41
N VAL A 699 31.05 -1.48 -6.98
CA VAL A 699 30.74 -1.87 -5.59
C VAL A 699 31.40 -3.19 -5.23
N PHE A 700 31.44 -4.18 -6.13
CA PHE A 700 32.16 -5.43 -5.90
C PHE A 700 33.66 -5.21 -5.68
N HIS A 701 34.30 -4.37 -6.50
CA HIS A 701 35.71 -4.02 -6.28
C HIS A 701 35.92 -3.32 -4.94
N TYR A 702 35.01 -2.44 -4.53
CA TYR A 702 35.09 -1.73 -3.27
C TYR A 702 34.82 -2.65 -2.06
N GLU A 703 33.59 -3.15 -1.91
CA GLU A 703 33.12 -3.85 -0.71
C GLU A 703 33.68 -5.27 -0.59
N THR A 704 33.93 -5.95 -1.72
CA THR A 704 34.28 -7.38 -1.72
C THR A 704 35.76 -7.64 -1.94
N ARG A 705 36.39 -6.91 -2.88
CA ARG A 705 37.84 -7.06 -3.17
C ARG A 705 38.71 -6.09 -2.39
N ASN A 706 38.12 -5.10 -1.73
CA ASN A 706 38.84 -4.02 -1.05
C ASN A 706 39.84 -3.29 -1.98
N ASP A 707 39.48 -3.14 -3.26
CA ASP A 707 40.24 -2.48 -4.32
C ASP A 707 39.56 -1.16 -4.70
N SER A 708 39.71 -0.18 -3.81
CA SER A 708 39.09 1.14 -3.96
C SER A 708 39.57 1.88 -5.23
N LYS A 709 40.82 1.63 -5.68
CA LYS A 709 41.35 2.26 -6.90
C LYS A 709 40.60 1.81 -8.14
N GLU A 710 40.42 0.50 -8.30
CA GLU A 710 39.71 -0.04 -9.44
C GLU A 710 38.20 0.29 -9.36
N ALA A 711 37.61 0.31 -8.17
CA ALA A 711 36.23 0.73 -7.95
C ALA A 711 35.99 2.18 -8.43
N CYS A 712 36.80 3.13 -7.98
CA CYS A 712 36.71 4.53 -8.41
C CYS A 712 36.95 4.70 -9.91
N ARG A 713 37.90 3.94 -10.48
CA ARG A 713 38.18 3.95 -11.93
C ARG A 713 36.97 3.51 -12.74
N LEU A 714 36.29 2.43 -12.33
CA LEU A 714 35.10 1.91 -13.00
C LEU A 714 33.93 2.88 -12.89
N ALA A 715 33.65 3.39 -11.67
CA ALA A 715 32.53 4.30 -11.42
C ALA A 715 32.69 5.62 -12.20
N LYS A 716 33.87 6.24 -12.11
CA LYS A 716 34.18 7.49 -12.83
C LYS A 716 34.08 7.31 -14.34
N LYS A 717 34.68 6.24 -14.89
CA LYS A 717 34.65 5.99 -16.34
C LYS A 717 33.21 5.86 -16.85
N ALA A 718 32.36 5.11 -16.15
CA ALA A 718 30.97 4.94 -16.55
C ALA A 718 30.17 6.25 -16.47
N PHE A 719 30.39 7.04 -15.41
CA PHE A 719 29.77 8.36 -15.26
C PHE A 719 30.18 9.32 -16.39
N ASP A 720 31.49 9.43 -16.67
CA ASP A 720 32.05 10.31 -17.70
C ASP A 720 31.58 9.90 -19.12
N GLU A 721 31.46 8.60 -19.41
CA GLU A 721 30.93 8.11 -20.69
C GLU A 721 29.43 8.39 -20.85
N ALA A 722 28.64 8.30 -19.77
CA ALA A 722 27.21 8.52 -19.78
C ALA A 722 26.84 10.01 -19.87
N ILE A 723 27.51 10.87 -19.09
CA ILE A 723 27.26 12.32 -19.10
C ILE A 723 27.53 12.93 -20.48
N ALA A 724 28.53 12.42 -21.20
CA ALA A 724 28.87 12.87 -22.55
C ALA A 724 27.80 12.57 -23.61
N LYS A 725 26.82 11.70 -23.31
CA LYS A 725 25.73 11.33 -24.23
C LYS A 725 24.34 11.50 -23.62
N LEU A 726 24.23 12.21 -22.49
CA LEU A 726 22.98 12.38 -21.75
C LEU A 726 21.90 13.10 -22.57
N ASP A 727 22.30 14.05 -23.42
CA ASP A 727 21.41 14.87 -24.26
C ASP A 727 20.70 14.07 -25.38
N CYS A 728 20.97 12.77 -25.53
CA CYS A 728 20.40 11.90 -26.56
C CYS A 728 19.40 10.85 -26.03
N LEU A 729 18.99 10.95 -24.76
CA LEU A 729 18.06 10.00 -24.13
C LEU A 729 16.58 10.29 -24.47
N SER A 730 15.78 9.23 -24.62
CA SER A 730 14.32 9.30 -24.62
C SER A 730 13.77 9.52 -23.20
N GLU A 731 12.56 10.08 -23.09
CA GLU A 731 11.92 10.33 -21.79
C GLU A 731 11.79 9.05 -20.94
N ASP A 732 11.50 7.90 -21.56
CA ASP A 732 11.28 6.62 -20.88
C ASP A 732 12.53 6.07 -20.17
N SER A 733 13.73 6.26 -20.74
CA SER A 733 14.99 5.77 -20.14
C SER A 733 15.71 6.84 -19.31
N TYR A 734 15.26 8.09 -19.35
CA TYR A 734 15.93 9.22 -18.70
C TYR A 734 15.95 9.06 -17.16
N LYS A 735 14.83 8.66 -16.58
CA LYS A 735 14.68 8.53 -15.12
C LYS A 735 15.61 7.47 -14.53
N ASP A 736 15.62 6.27 -15.10
CA ASP A 736 16.42 5.15 -14.58
C ASP A 736 17.92 5.39 -14.77
N SER A 737 18.30 5.93 -15.92
CA SER A 737 19.69 6.23 -16.24
C SER A 737 20.27 7.32 -15.33
N THR A 738 19.51 8.40 -15.08
CA THR A 738 19.95 9.50 -14.21
C THR A 738 20.06 9.07 -12.74
N LEU A 739 19.15 8.20 -12.26
CA LEU A 739 19.25 7.64 -10.91
C LEU A 739 20.51 6.80 -10.72
N ILE A 740 20.83 5.91 -11.69
CA ILE A 740 22.05 5.09 -11.61
C ILE A 740 23.31 5.96 -11.71
N MET A 741 23.31 6.98 -12.56
CA MET A 741 24.41 7.95 -12.67
C MET A 741 24.63 8.72 -11.36
N GLN A 742 23.55 9.08 -10.65
CA GLN A 742 23.64 9.70 -9.34
C GLN A 742 24.33 8.76 -8.33
N LEU A 743 23.91 7.50 -8.25
CA LEU A 743 24.54 6.50 -7.37
C LEU A 743 26.02 6.27 -7.70
N LEU A 744 26.37 6.23 -8.99
CA LEU A 744 27.78 6.14 -9.42
C LEU A 744 28.61 7.33 -8.95
N ARG A 745 28.05 8.55 -9.01
CA ARG A 745 28.71 9.78 -8.55
C ARG A 745 28.86 9.82 -7.04
N GLU A 746 27.81 9.47 -6.30
CA GLU A 746 27.81 9.40 -4.83
C GLU A 746 28.86 8.40 -4.34
N ASN A 747 28.85 7.17 -4.86
CA ASN A 747 29.85 6.16 -4.57
C ASN A 747 31.27 6.64 -4.91
N PHE A 748 31.48 7.21 -6.10
CA PHE A 748 32.79 7.74 -6.48
C PHE A 748 33.28 8.82 -5.51
N THR A 749 32.38 9.71 -5.05
CA THR A 749 32.72 10.81 -4.14
C THR A 749 33.12 10.25 -2.78
N LEU A 750 32.28 9.38 -2.20
CA LEU A 750 32.52 8.71 -0.92
C LEU A 750 33.85 7.94 -0.91
N TRP A 751 34.07 7.10 -1.93
CA TRP A 751 35.26 6.25 -1.99
C TRP A 751 36.54 7.02 -2.30
N SER A 752 36.44 8.18 -2.96
CA SER A 752 37.59 9.05 -3.23
C SER A 752 37.98 9.86 -2.00
N SER A 753 37.02 10.34 -1.20
CA SER A 753 37.33 11.02 0.07
C SER A 753 37.98 10.07 1.08
N GLU A 754 37.55 8.81 1.15
CA GLU A 754 38.18 7.80 2.01
C GLU A 754 39.63 7.49 1.60
N GLN A 755 40.00 7.65 0.33
CA GLN A 755 41.39 7.50 -0.14
C GLN A 755 42.27 8.70 0.23
N GLU A 756 41.70 9.91 0.30
CA GLU A 756 42.42 11.12 0.70
C GLU A 756 42.73 11.09 2.21
N ASP A 757 41.79 10.66 3.05
CA ASP A 757 41.98 10.51 4.49
C ASP A 757 42.96 9.38 4.89
N GLN A 758 43.06 8.32 4.08
CA GLN A 758 44.06 7.25 4.29
C GLN A 758 45.48 7.61 3.80
N GLY A 759 45.63 8.72 3.05
CA GLY A 759 46.92 9.24 2.57
C GLY A 759 47.59 10.25 3.49
N GLU A 760 46.87 10.78 4.49
CA GLU A 760 47.36 11.80 5.44
C GLU A 760 47.72 11.28 6.85
N ASN A 761 47.76 9.95 7.06
CA ASN A 761 48.24 9.32 8.31
C ASN A 761 49.56 8.55 8.16
#